data_AF-A0A7V5W536-F1
#
_entry.id   AF-A0A7V5W536-F1
#
_cell.length_a   1.000
_cell.length_b   1.000
_cell.length_c   1.000
_cell.angle_alpha   90.00
_cell.angle_beta   90.00
_cell.angle_gamma   90.00
#
_symmetry.space_group_name_H-M   'P 1'
#
loop_
_entity.id
_entity.type
_entity.pdbx_description
1 polymer ?
#
loop_
_entity_poly.entity_id
_entity_poly.type
_entity_poly.pdbx_seq_one_letter_code
_entity_poly.pdbx_strand_id
1 'polypeptide(L)'
;MAEGRSRLTRRAFLTLSALAAVEAACRPSLSLFRPSDEILDPFQYYPSRDWERLYRDLYRYDSTFHFLCAPNDTHNCLLKAYVKNNVIVRIGPSFGYGRATDLYGNAASARWDPRCCNKGLALLRRIYGPRRCRQPMVRRGFKEWVERGFPRDAAGRPPRELFQRGKDEWVQVSWEEAFDLAARALLNIAKTYTGEHGARLLRAQGYDEAMIEAMKGSGTQTLKFRGGMPLLGTVRIMALYRLANALALLDAKLRNVGPDQALGGRGWDSYSWHTDLPPGHPMVTGQQTVEFDLCDAENARMVICWGMNWISTKMPDAHWLTEARLKGTKIVAVTVEYSSTCSKADEVVIIRPGTDAALALGIAHVLIKEKLYDEEFVKCFTDLPLLVRMDTLGHLKASDIIPNYRPAPLQNNVKIVKPGEDAPPPIRQEAQYISEELRQEWGDFTVWDAKAGKPAVVTRDEVGEHFKRKGVDPALEGEFEVQLVDGRRVRVRPVFDLIKQYVFDTFDPDSVSKLTWAPKEAILNLAREIARFRGSTLVAVGMGPNHFFNNDLKDRAIFLVCALTRNVGVHGGNIGSYAGNYRSALFNGNPQFIAENPFDIELDPTKPARTKSYYKMESAHYFNYGDRPLRIGNKLFTGKTHLPTPTKVMWFANSNSILGNIKWHYDVVVNTLPKVEMIVVQDWWWTASCEYADVVFPVDSWAEFKYPDMTASVTNPFLQVFPRTGLPRLHNTRSDIEVCAGVSRRLAELTGDRRFADYWKFVEEGKVEVYLQRILNASTTTRGYRIEELEAKAKEGIPALILTRTYPKIMGWEHTNESKPWYTKTGRLEYYRPEPEFIEYGEAIPVYREPV
;
A
#
# COMPACT_ATOMS: atom_id res chain seq x y z
N MET A 1 -29.92 -11.42 -90.92
CA MET A 1 -28.67 -11.32 -91.70
C MET A 1 -27.64 -12.21 -91.05
N ALA A 2 -27.24 -13.26 -91.77
CA ALA A 2 -26.08 -14.07 -91.49
C ALA A 2 -24.79 -13.28 -91.77
N GLU A 3 -23.64 -13.94 -91.59
CA GLU A 3 -22.25 -13.48 -91.82
C GLU A 3 -21.58 -12.86 -90.58
N GLY A 4 -20.40 -13.25 -90.14
CA GLY A 4 -19.46 -14.29 -90.55
C GLY A 4 -18.27 -14.19 -89.59
N ARG A 5 -18.00 -15.24 -88.78
CA ARG A 5 -16.81 -15.26 -87.91
C ARG A 5 -15.59 -15.58 -88.78
N SER A 6 -14.81 -14.57 -89.14
CA SER A 6 -13.50 -14.80 -89.76
C SER A 6 -12.57 -15.46 -88.73
N ARG A 7 -12.01 -16.63 -89.10
CA ARG A 7 -11.03 -17.33 -88.27
C ARG A 7 -9.69 -16.61 -88.42
N LEU A 8 -9.17 -16.08 -87.30
CA LEU A 8 -7.82 -15.52 -87.21
C LEU A 8 -6.81 -16.54 -87.76
N THR A 9 -6.07 -16.17 -88.79
CA THR A 9 -5.08 -17.07 -89.40
C THR A 9 -3.89 -17.23 -88.46
N ARG A 10 -3.24 -18.40 -88.49
CA ARG A 10 -2.07 -18.70 -87.65
C ARG A 10 -0.95 -17.66 -87.82
N ARG A 11 -0.81 -17.09 -89.02
CA ARG A 11 0.12 -16.01 -89.31
C ARG A 11 -0.28 -14.71 -88.59
N ALA A 12 -1.54 -14.30 -88.67
CA ALA A 12 -2.05 -13.14 -87.95
C ALA A 12 -1.94 -13.30 -86.43
N PHE A 13 -2.20 -14.51 -85.90
CA PHE A 13 -2.00 -14.81 -84.48
C PHE A 13 -0.53 -14.69 -84.07
N LEU A 14 0.41 -15.22 -84.86
CA LEU A 14 1.84 -15.13 -84.55
C LEU A 14 2.35 -13.69 -84.65
N THR A 15 1.86 -12.90 -85.62
CA THR A 15 2.22 -11.48 -85.75
C THR A 15 1.67 -10.67 -84.59
N LEU A 16 0.41 -10.86 -84.19
CA LEU A 16 -0.18 -10.22 -83.01
C LEU A 16 0.51 -10.64 -81.71
N SER A 17 0.90 -11.91 -81.59
CA SER A 17 1.62 -12.41 -80.42
C SER A 17 3.03 -11.84 -80.32
N ALA A 18 3.74 -11.70 -81.45
CA ALA A 18 5.06 -11.08 -81.50
C ALA A 18 4.98 -9.58 -81.20
N LEU A 19 3.97 -8.87 -81.73
CA LEU A 19 3.73 -7.46 -81.40
C LEU A 19 3.37 -7.29 -79.92
N ALA A 20 2.51 -8.13 -79.35
CA ALA A 20 2.17 -8.10 -77.93
C ALA A 20 3.39 -8.43 -77.04
N ALA A 21 4.27 -9.33 -77.47
CA ALA A 21 5.51 -9.64 -76.75
C ALA A 21 6.53 -8.50 -76.79
N VAL A 22 6.68 -7.82 -77.92
CA VAL A 22 7.52 -6.62 -78.06
C VAL A 22 6.93 -5.46 -77.26
N GLU A 23 5.61 -5.26 -77.30
CA GLU A 23 4.93 -4.24 -76.51
C GLU A 23 5.02 -4.52 -75.01
N ALA A 24 4.95 -5.80 -74.59
CA ALA A 24 5.17 -6.21 -73.20
C ALA A 24 6.63 -6.04 -72.75
N ALA A 25 7.61 -6.30 -73.64
CA ALA A 25 9.04 -6.09 -73.37
C ALA A 25 9.42 -4.59 -73.34
N CYS A 26 8.69 -3.74 -74.06
CA CYS A 26 8.88 -2.29 -74.08
C CYS A 26 8.02 -1.54 -73.03
N ARG A 27 7.21 -2.23 -72.22
CA ARG A 27 6.43 -1.60 -71.14
C ARG A 27 7.32 -1.27 -69.93
N PRO A 28 7.12 -0.11 -69.27
CA PRO A 28 7.89 0.29 -68.08
C PRO A 28 7.79 -0.67 -66.89
N SER A 29 6.89 -1.66 -66.91
CA SER A 29 6.68 -2.60 -65.80
C SER A 29 7.87 -3.51 -65.50
N LEU A 30 8.79 -3.71 -66.47
CA LEU A 30 10.07 -4.39 -66.22
C LEU A 30 11.19 -3.43 -65.75
N SER A 31 10.99 -2.10 -65.79
CA SER A 31 11.95 -1.14 -65.21
C SER A 31 12.06 -1.25 -63.69
N LEU A 32 11.04 -1.80 -63.02
CA LEU A 32 11.04 -2.17 -61.59
C LEU A 32 12.00 -3.32 -61.27
N PHE A 33 12.44 -4.08 -62.28
CA PHE A 33 13.42 -5.16 -62.17
C PHE A 33 14.76 -4.80 -62.82
N ARG A 34 15.09 -3.51 -62.96
CA ARG A 34 16.49 -3.13 -63.24
C ARG A 34 17.35 -3.63 -62.08
N PRO A 35 18.39 -4.45 -62.34
CA PRO A 35 19.39 -4.74 -61.32
C PRO A 35 19.89 -3.40 -60.78
N SER A 36 19.81 -3.18 -59.46
CA SER A 36 20.43 -1.98 -58.89
C SER A 36 21.94 -2.10 -59.11
N ASP A 37 22.62 -0.97 -59.33
CA ASP A 37 24.08 -0.93 -59.27
C ASP A 37 24.55 -1.65 -58.00
N GLU A 38 25.65 -2.40 -58.09
CA GLU A 38 26.19 -3.17 -56.96
C GLU A 38 26.45 -2.23 -55.79
N ILE A 39 25.61 -2.30 -54.75
CA ILE A 39 25.73 -1.44 -53.57
C ILE A 39 26.84 -2.03 -52.70
N LEU A 40 28.08 -1.60 -52.96
CA LEU A 40 29.28 -2.07 -52.25
C LEU A 40 29.20 -1.82 -50.73
N ASP A 41 28.63 -0.68 -50.31
CA ASP A 41 28.36 -0.36 -48.90
C ASP A 41 27.07 0.49 -48.76
N PRO A 42 25.91 -0.13 -48.42
CA PRO A 42 24.63 0.57 -48.28
C PRO A 42 24.60 1.55 -47.09
N PHE A 43 25.59 1.54 -46.20
CA PHE A 43 25.70 2.50 -45.10
C PHE A 43 26.42 3.80 -45.50
N GLN A 44 27.23 3.79 -46.56
CA GLN A 44 27.90 4.99 -47.09
C GLN A 44 27.09 5.69 -48.19
N TYR A 45 26.50 4.93 -49.11
CA TYR A 45 25.73 5.47 -50.23
C TYR A 45 24.55 4.56 -50.56
N TYR A 46 23.36 5.16 -50.65
CA TYR A 46 22.16 4.47 -51.10
C TYR A 46 21.46 5.33 -52.17
N PRO A 47 21.13 4.78 -53.34
CA PRO A 47 20.74 5.58 -54.52
C PRO A 47 19.41 6.35 -54.36
N SER A 48 18.50 5.88 -53.51
CA SER A 48 17.28 6.61 -53.14
C SER A 48 16.91 6.36 -51.67
N ARG A 49 16.83 7.42 -50.87
CA ARG A 49 16.47 7.35 -49.43
C ARG A 49 15.02 7.74 -49.16
N ASP A 50 14.22 7.98 -50.19
CA ASP A 50 12.82 8.42 -50.04
C ASP A 50 11.94 7.38 -49.35
N TRP A 51 12.27 6.09 -49.50
CA TRP A 51 11.58 5.01 -48.77
C TRP A 51 11.73 5.14 -47.24
N GLU A 52 12.83 5.74 -46.75
CA GLU A 52 13.03 5.99 -45.32
C GLU A 52 12.01 7.00 -44.77
N ARG A 53 11.46 7.87 -45.63
CA ARG A 53 10.41 8.83 -45.23
C ARG A 53 9.22 8.11 -44.61
N LEU A 54 8.83 6.94 -45.12
CA LEU A 54 7.77 6.13 -44.55
C LEU A 54 8.05 5.81 -43.08
N TYR A 55 9.25 5.33 -42.76
CA TYR A 55 9.66 4.98 -41.39
C TYR A 55 9.79 6.23 -40.50
N ARG A 56 10.31 7.34 -41.03
CA ARG A 56 10.37 8.62 -40.29
C ARG A 56 8.97 9.15 -39.98
N ASP A 57 8.04 9.07 -40.93
CA ASP A 57 6.66 9.51 -40.76
C ASP A 57 5.87 8.64 -39.76
N LEU A 58 6.22 7.34 -39.62
CA LEU A 58 5.70 6.47 -38.56
C LEU A 58 6.15 6.93 -37.16
N TYR A 59 7.40 7.40 -37.03
CA TYR A 59 7.94 7.88 -35.75
C TYR A 59 7.64 9.36 -35.45
N ARG A 60 7.13 10.10 -36.45
CA ARG A 60 6.75 11.52 -36.34
C ARG A 60 5.52 11.71 -35.45
N TYR A 61 5.51 12.80 -34.70
CA TYR A 61 4.41 13.25 -33.85
C TYR A 61 4.20 14.77 -34.01
N ASP A 62 3.02 15.26 -33.66
CA ASP A 62 2.65 16.68 -33.74
C ASP A 62 2.89 17.41 -32.41
N SER A 63 2.70 16.72 -31.29
CA SER A 63 2.93 17.28 -29.95
C SER A 63 3.26 16.21 -28.92
N THR A 64 3.66 16.65 -27.72
CA THR A 64 3.89 15.77 -26.58
C THR A 64 3.32 16.37 -25.30
N PHE A 65 2.96 15.52 -24.35
CA PHE A 65 2.66 15.93 -22.98
C PHE A 65 3.11 14.86 -21.99
N HIS A 66 3.24 15.21 -20.71
CA HIS A 66 3.55 14.25 -19.65
C HIS A 66 2.28 13.87 -18.88
N PHE A 67 2.24 12.63 -18.44
CA PHE A 67 1.20 12.12 -17.54
C PHE A 67 1.82 11.09 -16.58
N LEU A 68 1.18 10.84 -15.46
CA LEU A 68 1.67 9.92 -14.44
C LEU A 68 0.98 8.56 -14.55
N CYS A 69 1.76 7.50 -14.73
CA CYS A 69 1.28 6.12 -14.67
C CYS A 69 1.49 5.58 -13.26
N ALA A 70 0.39 5.41 -12.51
CA ALA A 70 0.42 5.02 -11.11
C ALA A 70 -0.64 3.96 -10.75
N PRO A 71 -0.56 2.73 -11.33
CA PRO A 71 -1.22 1.58 -10.72
C PRO A 71 -0.57 1.27 -9.36
N ASN A 72 -1.07 0.25 -8.65
CA ASN A 72 -0.42 -0.23 -7.44
C ASN A 72 0.87 -1.02 -7.74
N ASP A 73 1.85 -0.41 -8.42
CA ASP A 73 3.12 -1.03 -8.83
C ASP A 73 4.34 -0.58 -8.01
N THR A 74 4.16 0.45 -7.18
CA THR A 74 5.20 1.19 -6.42
C THR A 74 6.18 2.00 -7.27
N HIS A 75 6.03 2.02 -8.59
CA HIS A 75 6.98 2.73 -9.45
C HIS A 75 6.58 4.17 -9.64
N ASN A 76 5.27 4.39 -9.90
CA ASN A 76 4.67 5.68 -10.24
C ASN A 76 5.54 6.40 -11.29
N CYS A 77 5.51 6.01 -12.55
CA CYS A 77 6.40 6.62 -13.55
C CYS A 77 5.72 7.80 -14.24
N LEU A 78 6.35 8.97 -14.25
CA LEU A 78 6.06 10.06 -15.17
C LEU A 78 6.48 9.61 -16.56
N LEU A 79 5.52 9.58 -17.47
CA LEU A 79 5.69 9.14 -18.85
C LEU A 79 5.40 10.30 -19.80
N LYS A 80 6.05 10.26 -20.96
CA LYS A 80 5.80 11.18 -22.07
C LYS A 80 4.91 10.51 -23.11
N ALA A 81 3.78 11.12 -23.41
CA ALA A 81 2.90 10.76 -24.51
C ALA A 81 3.31 11.53 -25.77
N TYR A 82 3.36 10.84 -26.91
CA TYR A 82 3.58 11.42 -28.23
C TYR A 82 2.27 11.37 -29.01
N VAL A 83 1.79 12.52 -29.48
CA VAL A 83 0.47 12.69 -30.06
C VAL A 83 0.58 13.01 -31.54
N LYS A 84 -0.22 12.34 -32.36
CA LYS A 84 -0.40 12.62 -33.80
C LYS A 84 -1.88 12.58 -34.12
N ASN A 85 -2.41 13.59 -34.81
CA ASN A 85 -3.85 13.71 -35.11
C ASN A 85 -4.74 13.56 -33.85
N ASN A 86 -4.35 14.18 -32.73
CA ASN A 86 -5.03 14.08 -31.42
C ASN A 86 -5.13 12.65 -30.84
N VAL A 87 -4.34 11.70 -31.35
CA VAL A 87 -4.25 10.33 -30.82
C VAL A 87 -2.84 10.11 -30.28
N ILE A 88 -2.72 9.51 -29.10
CA ILE A 88 -1.42 9.10 -28.58
C ILE A 88 -0.95 7.92 -29.45
N VAL A 89 0.18 8.09 -30.13
CA VAL A 89 0.78 7.05 -31.00
C VAL A 89 1.88 6.27 -30.29
N ARG A 90 2.50 6.86 -29.26
CA ARG A 90 3.58 6.25 -28.49
C ARG A 90 3.64 6.81 -27.07
N ILE A 91 4.10 5.98 -26.14
CA ILE A 91 4.46 6.38 -24.77
C ILE A 91 5.95 6.09 -24.59
N GLY A 92 6.65 6.98 -23.90
CA GLY A 92 8.05 6.81 -23.53
C GLY A 92 8.34 7.33 -22.11
N PRO A 93 9.57 7.14 -21.61
CA PRO A 93 10.02 7.73 -20.35
C PRO A 93 10.08 9.27 -20.40
N SER A 94 10.03 9.93 -19.25
CA SER A 94 10.11 11.40 -19.18
C SER A 94 11.53 11.95 -19.34
N PHE A 95 12.55 11.20 -18.88
CA PHE A 95 13.96 11.66 -18.74
C PHE A 95 14.11 12.90 -17.82
N GLY A 96 13.24 13.04 -16.82
CA GLY A 96 13.27 14.16 -15.88
C GLY A 96 13.65 13.79 -14.46
N TYR A 97 13.83 12.50 -14.13
CA TYR A 97 14.05 12.08 -12.74
C TYR A 97 15.41 12.53 -12.20
N GLY A 98 16.45 12.57 -13.03
CA GLY A 98 17.77 13.10 -12.66
C GLY A 98 17.82 14.59 -12.33
N ARG A 99 16.73 15.34 -12.59
CA ARG A 99 16.62 16.77 -12.29
C ARG A 99 15.80 17.06 -11.02
N ALA A 100 15.33 16.02 -10.34
CA ALA A 100 14.53 16.18 -9.13
C ALA A 100 15.38 16.70 -7.97
N THR A 101 14.84 17.67 -7.24
CA THR A 101 15.45 18.24 -6.04
C THR A 101 14.43 18.35 -4.91
N ASP A 102 14.92 18.47 -3.68
CA ASP A 102 14.11 18.87 -2.54
C ASP A 102 14.35 20.31 -2.05
N LEU A 103 13.62 20.69 -1.00
CA LEU A 103 13.79 21.97 -0.30
C LEU A 103 15.02 21.99 0.64
N TYR A 104 15.65 20.83 0.90
CA TYR A 104 16.84 20.70 1.73
C TYR A 104 18.14 20.79 0.92
N GLY A 105 18.05 20.86 -0.41
CA GLY A 105 19.19 20.94 -1.33
C GLY A 105 19.67 19.56 -1.82
N ASN A 106 18.98 18.47 -1.50
CA ASN A 106 19.29 17.16 -2.08
C ASN A 106 18.87 17.13 -3.55
N ALA A 107 19.66 16.41 -4.36
CA ALA A 107 19.42 16.23 -5.79
C ALA A 107 19.48 14.74 -6.15
N ALA A 108 18.58 14.32 -7.03
CA ALA A 108 18.54 12.96 -7.53
C ALA A 108 19.68 12.68 -8.52
N SER A 109 20.19 11.45 -8.53
CA SER A 109 21.16 11.01 -9.54
C SER A 109 20.52 10.93 -10.94
N ALA A 110 21.27 11.28 -11.98
CA ALA A 110 20.85 11.08 -13.37
C ALA A 110 20.54 9.61 -13.71
N ARG A 111 21.09 8.65 -12.95
CA ARG A 111 20.86 7.21 -13.14
C ARG A 111 19.45 6.75 -12.81
N TRP A 112 18.62 7.61 -12.21
CA TRP A 112 17.19 7.31 -12.07
C TRP A 112 16.48 7.22 -13.43
N ASP A 113 16.97 7.91 -14.46
CA ASP A 113 16.40 7.81 -15.80
C ASP A 113 16.84 6.51 -16.49
N PRO A 114 15.99 5.86 -17.31
CA PRO A 114 14.71 6.36 -17.83
C PRO A 114 13.47 6.05 -16.95
N ARG A 115 13.62 5.25 -15.88
CA ARG A 115 12.49 4.51 -15.27
C ARG A 115 11.63 3.86 -16.36
N CYS A 116 10.32 3.76 -16.15
CA CYS A 116 9.33 3.11 -17.01
C CYS A 116 9.39 1.56 -17.02
N CYS A 117 8.27 0.95 -17.38
CA CYS A 117 8.13 -0.50 -17.49
C CYS A 117 7.31 -0.89 -18.72
N ASN A 118 7.36 -2.17 -19.09
CA ASN A 118 6.60 -2.70 -20.24
C ASN A 118 5.09 -2.44 -20.16
N LYS A 119 4.49 -2.42 -18.95
CA LYS A 119 3.07 -2.10 -18.76
C LYS A 119 2.77 -0.63 -19.05
N GLY A 120 3.63 0.28 -18.59
CA GLY A 120 3.51 1.72 -18.85
C GLY A 120 3.62 2.06 -20.33
N LEU A 121 4.56 1.42 -21.04
CA LEU A 121 4.73 1.59 -22.49
C LEU A 121 3.54 1.04 -23.29
N ALA A 122 2.87 0.00 -22.80
CA ALA A 122 1.71 -0.61 -23.44
C ALA A 122 0.36 -0.01 -23.04
N LEU A 123 0.32 1.06 -22.23
CA LEU A 123 -0.91 1.62 -21.67
C LEU A 123 -1.91 2.10 -22.73
N LEU A 124 -1.42 2.45 -23.92
CA LEU A 124 -2.21 2.72 -25.13
C LEU A 124 -3.30 1.67 -25.40
N ARG A 125 -3.00 0.39 -25.17
CA ARG A 125 -3.94 -0.72 -25.35
C ARG A 125 -5.12 -0.68 -24.38
N ARG A 126 -4.97 0.01 -23.24
CA ARG A 126 -6.04 0.24 -22.26
C ARG A 126 -6.76 1.57 -22.50
N ILE A 127 -6.03 2.61 -22.89
CA ILE A 127 -6.61 3.93 -23.19
C ILE A 127 -7.62 3.84 -24.33
N TYR A 128 -7.26 3.16 -25.43
CA TYR A 128 -8.10 3.01 -26.62
C TYR A 128 -8.73 1.63 -26.77
N GLY A 129 -8.59 0.77 -25.75
CA GLY A 129 -9.02 -0.63 -25.83
C GLY A 129 -10.54 -0.82 -25.79
N PRO A 130 -11.04 -2.00 -26.21
CA PRO A 130 -12.47 -2.27 -26.31
C PRO A 130 -13.18 -2.30 -24.96
N ARG A 131 -12.46 -2.49 -23.85
CA ARG A 131 -13.01 -2.51 -22.48
C ARG A 131 -12.91 -1.14 -21.79
N ARG A 132 -12.60 -0.06 -22.48
CA ARG A 132 -12.60 1.29 -21.88
C ARG A 132 -14.03 1.65 -21.46
N CYS A 133 -14.23 2.05 -20.20
CA CYS A 133 -15.52 2.58 -19.74
C CYS A 133 -15.81 3.92 -20.44
N ARG A 134 -16.99 4.06 -21.07
CA ARG A 134 -17.29 5.23 -21.94
C ARG A 134 -18.39 6.16 -21.41
N GLN A 135 -19.36 5.60 -20.70
CA GLN A 135 -20.58 6.24 -20.25
C GLN A 135 -21.01 5.61 -18.92
N PRO A 136 -21.78 6.32 -18.07
CA PRO A 136 -22.40 5.71 -16.89
C PRO A 136 -23.26 4.51 -17.28
N MET A 137 -23.01 3.37 -16.62
CA MET A 137 -23.77 2.14 -16.83
C MET A 137 -24.44 1.74 -15.52
N VAL A 138 -25.71 1.36 -15.57
CA VAL A 138 -26.48 0.86 -14.43
C VAL A 138 -27.05 -0.51 -14.77
N ARG A 139 -26.99 -1.44 -13.83
CA ARG A 139 -27.57 -2.77 -13.97
C ARG A 139 -29.09 -2.67 -14.02
N ARG A 140 -29.73 -3.31 -15.02
CA ARG A 140 -31.17 -3.18 -15.29
C ARG A 140 -32.03 -3.47 -14.04
N GLY A 141 -31.78 -4.58 -13.33
CA GLY A 141 -32.55 -4.93 -12.14
C GLY A 141 -32.39 -3.93 -10.99
N PHE A 142 -31.20 -3.33 -10.82
CA PHE A 142 -31.00 -2.27 -9.82
C PHE A 142 -31.78 -1.01 -10.16
N LYS A 143 -31.74 -0.57 -11.43
CA LYS A 143 -32.52 0.58 -11.90
C LYS A 143 -34.01 0.38 -11.62
N GLU A 144 -34.55 -0.79 -11.99
CA GLU A 144 -35.94 -1.13 -11.75
C GLU A 144 -36.29 -1.15 -10.25
N TRP A 145 -35.41 -1.66 -9.40
CA TRP A 145 -35.60 -1.65 -7.94
C TRP A 145 -35.74 -0.22 -7.38
N VAL A 146 -34.91 0.72 -7.85
CA VAL A 146 -34.99 2.13 -7.46
C VAL A 146 -36.27 2.79 -7.99
N GLU A 147 -36.64 2.51 -9.24
CA GLU A 147 -37.84 3.08 -9.89
C GLU A 147 -39.15 2.58 -9.27
N ARG A 148 -39.18 1.32 -8.82
CA ARG A 148 -40.31 0.71 -8.11
C ARG A 148 -40.42 1.13 -6.63
N GLY A 149 -39.59 2.06 -6.18
CA GLY A 149 -39.64 2.59 -4.82
C GLY A 149 -39.04 1.66 -3.77
N PHE A 150 -38.00 0.89 -4.14
CA PHE A 150 -37.24 0.02 -3.23
C PHE A 150 -38.08 -1.08 -2.57
N PRO A 151 -38.79 -1.94 -3.35
CA PRO A 151 -39.55 -3.05 -2.77
C PRO A 151 -38.64 -3.96 -1.93
N ARG A 152 -39.18 -4.51 -0.83
CA ARG A 152 -38.49 -5.40 0.12
C ARG A 152 -39.46 -6.43 0.68
N ASP A 153 -38.93 -7.59 1.08
CA ASP A 153 -39.67 -8.60 1.84
C ASP A 153 -39.82 -8.20 3.33
N ALA A 154 -40.50 -9.05 4.11
CA ALA A 154 -40.71 -8.82 5.54
C ALA A 154 -39.41 -8.79 6.38
N ALA A 155 -38.32 -9.39 5.88
CA ALA A 155 -36.99 -9.33 6.48
C ALA A 155 -36.16 -8.13 5.99
N GLY A 156 -36.73 -7.27 5.15
CA GLY A 156 -36.08 -6.09 4.59
C GLY A 156 -35.18 -6.37 3.39
N ARG A 157 -35.20 -7.58 2.82
CA ARG A 157 -34.35 -7.97 1.69
C ARG A 157 -34.98 -7.53 0.37
N PRO A 158 -34.20 -7.03 -0.61
CA PRO A 158 -34.73 -6.75 -1.93
C PRO A 158 -35.11 -8.03 -2.70
N PRO A 159 -36.03 -7.96 -3.69
CA PRO A 159 -36.42 -9.11 -4.49
C PRO A 159 -35.24 -9.70 -5.27
N ARG A 160 -35.03 -11.02 -5.15
CA ARG A 160 -33.84 -11.68 -5.72
C ARG A 160 -33.80 -11.59 -7.25
N GLU A 161 -34.95 -11.57 -7.91
CA GLU A 161 -35.08 -11.44 -9.35
C GLU A 161 -34.51 -10.11 -9.89
N LEU A 162 -34.48 -9.05 -9.06
CA LEU A 162 -33.91 -7.74 -9.42
C LEU A 162 -32.41 -7.62 -9.10
N PHE A 163 -31.77 -8.67 -8.55
CA PHE A 163 -30.40 -8.64 -8.05
C PHE A 163 -29.51 -9.76 -8.63
N GLN A 164 -29.69 -10.08 -9.92
CA GLN A 164 -28.90 -11.09 -10.63
C GLN A 164 -27.55 -10.51 -11.15
N ARG A 165 -26.69 -10.05 -10.25
CA ARG A 165 -25.33 -9.54 -10.58
C ARG A 165 -24.54 -10.58 -11.39
N GLY A 166 -23.80 -10.11 -12.39
CA GLY A 166 -23.07 -10.97 -13.35
C GLY A 166 -23.94 -11.65 -14.42
N LYS A 167 -25.27 -11.47 -14.40
CA LYS A 167 -26.20 -12.01 -15.42
C LYS A 167 -27.08 -10.94 -16.06
N ASP A 168 -27.43 -9.91 -15.29
CA ASP A 168 -28.26 -8.82 -15.74
C ASP A 168 -27.63 -8.02 -16.89
N GLU A 169 -28.51 -7.45 -17.71
CA GLU A 169 -28.13 -6.48 -18.72
C GLU A 169 -27.71 -5.15 -18.12
N TRP A 170 -26.81 -4.47 -18.84
CA TRP A 170 -26.37 -3.12 -18.53
C TRP A 170 -27.15 -2.10 -19.35
N VAL A 171 -27.61 -1.04 -18.69
CA VAL A 171 -28.31 0.08 -19.31
C VAL A 171 -27.40 1.31 -19.23
N GLN A 172 -27.16 1.94 -20.38
CA GLN A 172 -26.49 3.24 -20.43
C GLN A 172 -27.45 4.32 -19.93
N VAL A 173 -26.99 5.18 -19.03
CA VAL A 173 -27.79 6.29 -18.47
C VAL A 173 -27.01 7.61 -18.55
N SER A 174 -27.72 8.72 -18.33
CA SER A 174 -27.06 10.03 -18.20
C SER A 174 -26.30 10.13 -16.87
N TRP A 175 -25.36 11.07 -16.77
CA TRP A 175 -24.66 11.34 -15.49
C TRP A 175 -25.62 11.77 -14.38
N GLU A 176 -26.59 12.64 -14.68
CA GLU A 176 -27.57 13.11 -13.69
C GLU A 176 -28.48 11.98 -13.20
N GLU A 177 -28.90 11.09 -14.11
CA GLU A 177 -29.66 9.89 -13.74
C GLU A 177 -28.82 8.92 -12.90
N ALA A 178 -27.55 8.67 -13.25
CA ALA A 178 -26.67 7.82 -12.45
C ALA A 178 -26.44 8.41 -11.04
N PHE A 179 -26.29 9.73 -10.92
CA PHE A 179 -26.20 10.41 -9.63
C PHE A 179 -27.50 10.31 -8.82
N ASP A 180 -28.66 10.47 -9.46
CA ASP A 180 -29.97 10.29 -8.83
C ASP A 180 -30.15 8.88 -8.27
N LEU A 181 -29.92 7.86 -9.08
CA LEU A 181 -30.08 6.47 -8.68
C LEU A 181 -29.17 6.12 -7.49
N ALA A 182 -27.90 6.50 -7.55
CA ALA A 182 -26.94 6.25 -6.47
C ALA A 182 -27.31 7.02 -5.18
N ALA A 183 -27.65 8.31 -5.28
CA ALA A 183 -28.01 9.14 -4.13
C ALA A 183 -29.30 8.67 -3.45
N ARG A 184 -30.34 8.33 -4.23
CA ARG A 184 -31.61 7.81 -3.72
C ARG A 184 -31.40 6.46 -3.02
N ALA A 185 -30.58 5.58 -3.57
CA ALA A 185 -30.26 4.30 -2.95
C ALA A 185 -29.46 4.47 -1.64
N LEU A 186 -28.44 5.34 -1.59
CA LEU A 186 -27.73 5.67 -0.35
C LEU A 186 -28.69 6.17 0.74
N LEU A 187 -29.54 7.13 0.40
CA LEU A 187 -30.55 7.68 1.31
C LEU A 187 -31.54 6.60 1.77
N ASN A 188 -32.06 5.78 0.85
CA ASN A 188 -32.99 4.70 1.18
C ASN A 188 -32.37 3.71 2.16
N ILE A 189 -31.20 3.19 1.83
CA ILE A 189 -30.52 2.14 2.61
C ILE A 189 -30.17 2.67 4.00
N ALA A 190 -29.60 3.88 4.10
CA ALA A 190 -29.33 4.51 5.40
C ALA A 190 -30.62 4.67 6.23
N LYS A 191 -31.72 5.11 5.61
CA LYS A 191 -33.02 5.28 6.29
C LYS A 191 -33.60 3.94 6.75
N THR A 192 -33.55 2.91 5.91
CA THR A 192 -34.08 1.57 6.23
C THR A 192 -33.39 0.96 7.45
N TYR A 193 -32.07 1.12 7.56
CA TYR A 193 -31.27 0.48 8.61
C TYR A 193 -30.97 1.39 9.82
N THR A 194 -31.70 2.50 9.98
CA THR A 194 -31.59 3.38 11.14
C THR A 194 -32.51 2.95 12.28
N GLY A 195 -32.01 3.08 13.51
CA GLY A 195 -32.75 2.86 14.75
C GLY A 195 -33.18 1.40 14.99
N GLU A 196 -34.11 1.21 15.92
CA GLU A 196 -34.59 -0.12 16.33
C GLU A 196 -35.27 -0.89 15.18
N HIS A 197 -35.92 -0.18 14.25
CA HIS A 197 -36.49 -0.83 13.07
C HIS A 197 -35.39 -1.47 12.22
N GLY A 198 -34.33 -0.71 11.91
CA GLY A 198 -33.18 -1.22 11.17
C GLY A 198 -32.49 -2.38 11.88
N ALA A 199 -32.31 -2.28 13.19
CA ALA A 199 -31.74 -3.35 14.01
C ALA A 199 -32.57 -4.65 13.91
N ARG A 200 -33.91 -4.58 13.97
CA ARG A 200 -34.79 -5.75 13.80
C ARG A 200 -34.63 -6.39 12.42
N LEU A 201 -34.53 -5.59 11.35
CA LEU A 201 -34.30 -6.11 10.00
C LEU A 201 -32.95 -6.83 9.90
N LEU A 202 -31.88 -6.24 10.44
CA LEU A 202 -30.54 -6.84 10.43
C LEU A 202 -30.51 -8.16 11.22
N ARG A 203 -31.18 -8.23 12.38
CA ARG A 203 -31.35 -9.48 13.13
C ARG A 203 -32.10 -10.53 12.33
N ALA A 204 -33.21 -10.17 11.67
CA ALA A 204 -33.97 -11.07 10.80
C ALA A 204 -33.16 -11.56 9.59
N GLN A 205 -32.12 -10.82 9.21
CA GLN A 205 -31.18 -11.20 8.15
C GLN A 205 -30.00 -12.04 8.66
N GLY A 206 -29.88 -12.28 9.96
CA GLY A 206 -28.87 -13.14 10.57
C GLY A 206 -27.54 -12.44 10.88
N TYR A 207 -27.54 -11.10 11.01
CA TYR A 207 -26.34 -10.37 11.45
C TYR A 207 -26.06 -10.58 12.94
N ASP A 208 -24.77 -10.59 13.29
CA ASP A 208 -24.32 -10.72 14.67
C ASP A 208 -24.71 -9.49 15.51
N GLU A 209 -25.21 -9.72 16.73
CA GLU A 209 -25.68 -8.65 17.60
C GLU A 209 -24.60 -7.61 17.89
N ALA A 210 -23.33 -8.03 18.05
CA ALA A 210 -22.24 -7.10 18.32
C ALA A 210 -21.95 -6.17 17.12
N MET A 211 -22.23 -6.61 15.89
CA MET A 211 -22.12 -5.74 14.71
C MET A 211 -23.24 -4.70 14.69
N ILE A 212 -24.44 -5.10 15.10
CA ILE A 212 -25.63 -4.21 15.16
C ILE A 212 -25.43 -3.17 16.25
N GLU A 213 -24.98 -3.58 17.44
CA GLU A 213 -24.62 -2.67 18.53
C GLU A 213 -23.52 -1.67 18.11
N ALA A 214 -22.51 -2.13 17.36
CA ALA A 214 -21.44 -1.28 16.86
C ALA A 214 -21.90 -0.17 15.90
N MET A 215 -23.11 -0.28 15.33
CA MET A 215 -23.72 0.79 14.53
C MET A 215 -24.22 1.95 15.37
N LYS A 216 -24.46 1.76 16.67
CA LYS A 216 -25.07 2.75 17.56
C LYS A 216 -26.39 3.33 17.00
N GLY A 217 -27.18 2.46 16.35
CA GLY A 217 -28.44 2.80 15.69
C GLY A 217 -28.32 3.62 14.40
N SER A 218 -27.11 3.90 13.91
CA SER A 218 -26.88 4.69 12.70
C SER A 218 -26.86 3.82 11.43
N GLY A 219 -27.82 4.05 10.52
CA GLY A 219 -27.90 3.30 9.27
C GLY A 219 -26.78 3.64 8.27
N THR A 220 -26.15 4.82 8.38
CA THR A 220 -25.01 5.20 7.53
C THR A 220 -23.79 4.31 7.78
N GLN A 221 -23.68 3.69 8.96
CA GLN A 221 -22.63 2.72 9.28
C GLN A 221 -22.72 1.43 8.44
N THR A 222 -23.83 1.20 7.72
CA THR A 222 -23.94 0.09 6.75
C THR A 222 -23.34 0.39 5.38
N LEU A 223 -22.93 1.64 5.16
CA LEU A 223 -22.40 2.15 3.90
C LEU A 223 -20.87 2.14 3.93
N LYS A 224 -20.25 1.33 3.05
CA LYS A 224 -18.81 1.06 3.05
C LYS A 224 -18.13 1.72 1.86
N PHE A 225 -17.03 2.42 2.12
CA PHE A 225 -16.30 3.21 1.14
C PHE A 225 -14.83 2.82 1.11
N ARG A 226 -14.27 2.70 -0.10
CA ARG A 226 -12.87 2.29 -0.26
C ARG A 226 -12.23 2.83 -1.55
N GLY A 227 -11.29 3.76 -1.41
CA GLY A 227 -10.32 4.02 -2.48
C GLY A 227 -9.38 2.82 -2.66
N GLY A 228 -8.70 2.72 -3.80
CA GLY A 228 -7.54 1.84 -3.97
C GLY A 228 -6.43 2.13 -2.94
N MET A 229 -5.23 1.58 -3.14
CA MET A 229 -4.15 1.76 -2.16
C MET A 229 -3.92 3.26 -1.83
N PRO A 230 -3.92 3.65 -0.53
CA PRO A 230 -4.04 5.04 -0.10
C PRO A 230 -2.99 6.02 -0.65
N LEU A 231 -1.79 5.54 -1.02
CA LEU A 231 -0.73 6.40 -1.52
C LEU A 231 -0.83 6.65 -3.04
N LEU A 232 -1.85 6.15 -3.76
CA LEU A 232 -1.99 6.28 -5.22
C LEU A 232 -2.75 7.53 -5.71
N GLY A 233 -3.21 8.38 -4.79
CA GLY A 233 -3.90 9.63 -5.10
C GLY A 233 -4.50 10.22 -3.83
N THR A 234 -4.23 11.48 -3.51
CA THR A 234 -4.61 12.08 -2.23
C THR A 234 -6.00 12.71 -2.25
N VAL A 235 -6.48 13.16 -3.41
CA VAL A 235 -7.83 13.72 -3.54
C VAL A 235 -8.74 12.85 -4.40
N ARG A 236 -8.22 12.15 -5.41
CA ARG A 236 -9.02 11.35 -6.34
C ARG A 236 -9.65 10.12 -5.68
N ILE A 237 -8.81 9.20 -5.19
CA ILE A 237 -9.29 7.94 -4.59
C ILE A 237 -9.73 8.13 -3.14
N MET A 238 -9.15 9.10 -2.44
CA MET A 238 -9.50 9.38 -1.05
C MET A 238 -10.80 10.18 -0.90
N ALA A 239 -11.35 10.71 -2.02
CA ALA A 239 -12.68 11.32 -2.05
C ALA A 239 -13.77 10.39 -1.48
N LEU A 240 -13.62 9.07 -1.61
CA LEU A 240 -14.55 8.11 -1.04
C LEU A 240 -14.61 8.17 0.50
N TYR A 241 -13.48 8.41 1.17
CA TYR A 241 -13.47 8.59 2.63
C TYR A 241 -14.02 9.95 3.03
N ARG A 242 -13.80 10.99 2.21
CA ARG A 242 -14.46 12.29 2.39
C ARG A 242 -15.99 12.17 2.25
N LEU A 243 -16.47 11.43 1.26
CA LEU A 243 -17.89 11.12 1.10
C LEU A 243 -18.43 10.34 2.30
N ALA A 244 -17.70 9.33 2.78
CA ALA A 244 -18.05 8.61 4.00
C ALA A 244 -18.17 9.58 5.20
N ASN A 245 -17.27 10.55 5.33
CA ASN A 245 -17.34 11.56 6.38
C ASN A 245 -18.59 12.44 6.25
N ALA A 246 -18.92 12.88 5.02
CA ALA A 246 -20.07 13.72 4.73
C ALA A 246 -21.42 13.07 5.09
N LEU A 247 -21.51 11.74 5.06
CA LEU A 247 -22.72 11.01 5.46
C LEU A 247 -23.12 11.23 6.92
N ALA A 248 -22.28 11.83 7.75
CA ALA A 248 -22.67 12.27 9.09
C ALA A 248 -23.83 13.28 9.07
N LEU A 249 -23.92 14.10 8.02
CA LEU A 249 -25.06 14.99 7.79
C LEU A 249 -26.37 14.20 7.60
N LEU A 250 -26.29 13.10 6.87
CA LEU A 250 -27.45 12.23 6.62
C LEU A 250 -27.88 11.55 7.92
N ASP A 251 -26.93 11.02 8.68
CA ASP A 251 -27.20 10.38 9.95
C ASP A 251 -27.79 11.36 10.99
N ALA A 252 -27.24 12.56 11.11
CA ALA A 252 -27.77 13.61 11.96
C ALA A 252 -29.23 13.92 11.63
N LYS A 253 -29.58 13.97 10.34
CA LYS A 253 -30.96 14.15 9.88
C LYS A 253 -31.85 12.95 10.21
N LEU A 254 -31.39 11.72 9.95
CA LEU A 254 -32.19 10.51 10.12
C LEU A 254 -32.44 10.15 11.58
N ARG A 255 -31.45 10.36 12.46
CA ARG A 255 -31.56 10.10 13.90
C ARG A 255 -31.97 11.33 14.71
N ASN A 256 -32.05 12.51 14.09
CA ASN A 256 -32.30 13.78 14.75
C ASN A 256 -31.32 14.05 15.91
N VAL A 257 -30.03 13.92 15.63
CA VAL A 257 -28.94 14.12 16.60
C VAL A 257 -28.01 15.27 16.20
N GLY A 258 -27.35 15.88 17.18
CA GLY A 258 -26.35 16.91 16.94
C GLY A 258 -25.03 16.36 16.38
N PRO A 259 -24.11 17.24 15.94
CA PRO A 259 -22.82 16.83 15.38
C PRO A 259 -22.06 15.87 16.30
N ASP A 260 -22.02 16.06 17.61
CA ASP A 260 -21.22 15.22 18.52
C ASP A 260 -21.66 13.76 18.60
N GLN A 261 -22.88 13.45 18.18
CA GLN A 261 -23.42 12.09 18.17
C GLN A 261 -23.53 11.51 16.76
N ALA A 262 -23.40 12.34 15.72
CA ALA A 262 -23.54 11.93 14.33
C ALA A 262 -22.43 10.96 13.91
N LEU A 263 -22.77 10.03 13.01
CA LEU A 263 -21.87 9.01 12.49
C LEU A 263 -21.90 8.98 10.96
N GLY A 264 -20.73 8.99 10.35
CA GLY A 264 -20.56 8.90 8.90
C GLY A 264 -20.74 7.48 8.36
N GLY A 265 -20.22 7.21 7.17
CA GLY A 265 -20.04 5.85 6.66
C GLY A 265 -18.87 5.12 7.32
N ARG A 266 -18.58 3.90 6.85
CA ARG A 266 -17.36 3.17 7.21
C ARG A 266 -16.36 3.20 6.06
N GLY A 267 -15.08 3.34 6.40
CA GLY A 267 -13.98 3.16 5.44
C GLY A 267 -13.42 1.75 5.54
N TRP A 268 -13.02 1.15 4.42
CA TRP A 268 -12.30 -0.12 4.44
C TRP A 268 -10.80 0.04 4.27
N ASP A 269 -10.05 -0.68 5.09
CA ASP A 269 -8.60 -0.73 4.97
C ASP A 269 -8.14 -1.42 3.67
N SER A 270 -6.88 -1.17 3.31
CA SER A 270 -6.25 -1.84 2.17
C SER A 270 -4.97 -2.57 2.55
N TYR A 271 -4.15 -2.02 3.45
CA TYR A 271 -2.82 -2.55 3.69
C TYR A 271 -2.86 -3.93 4.39
N SER A 272 -3.66 -4.06 5.44
CA SER A 272 -3.83 -5.36 6.11
C SER A 272 -4.63 -6.32 5.23
N TRP A 273 -5.68 -5.83 4.56
CA TRP A 273 -6.55 -6.65 3.70
C TRP A 273 -5.85 -7.28 2.48
N HIS A 274 -4.92 -6.55 1.85
CA HIS A 274 -4.10 -7.15 0.80
C HIS A 274 -3.09 -8.18 1.34
N THR A 275 -3.02 -8.36 2.67
CA THR A 275 -1.97 -9.07 3.40
C THR A 275 -0.59 -8.43 3.20
N ASP A 276 -0.60 -7.14 2.86
CA ASP A 276 0.59 -6.35 2.55
C ASP A 276 1.27 -5.83 3.81
N LEU A 277 0.50 -5.55 4.87
CA LEU A 277 1.02 -5.18 6.19
C LEU A 277 1.85 -6.36 6.73
N PRO A 278 3.14 -6.14 7.07
CA PRO A 278 3.97 -7.15 7.73
C PRO A 278 3.80 -7.04 9.25
N PRO A 279 3.01 -7.89 9.91
CA PRO A 279 2.55 -7.63 11.27
C PRO A 279 3.65 -7.72 12.32
N GLY A 280 4.77 -8.38 12.04
CA GLY A 280 5.89 -8.40 12.98
C GLY A 280 6.68 -7.09 13.02
N HIS A 281 6.61 -6.24 12.00
CA HIS A 281 7.23 -4.90 12.05
C HIS A 281 6.67 -4.04 13.20
N PRO A 282 5.35 -3.79 13.33
CA PRO A 282 4.83 -3.03 14.45
C PRO A 282 5.03 -3.75 15.80
N MET A 283 5.06 -5.08 15.83
CA MET A 283 5.36 -5.82 17.06
C MET A 283 6.78 -5.57 17.57
N VAL A 284 7.78 -5.52 16.68
CA VAL A 284 9.19 -5.30 17.05
C VAL A 284 9.50 -3.81 17.25
N THR A 285 8.91 -2.93 16.45
CA THR A 285 9.38 -1.54 16.32
C THR A 285 8.38 -0.48 16.79
N GLY A 286 7.11 -0.86 16.96
CA GLY A 286 6.00 0.08 17.16
C GLY A 286 5.68 0.93 15.92
N GLN A 287 6.37 0.73 14.79
CA GLN A 287 6.11 1.41 13.54
C GLN A 287 5.29 0.52 12.60
N GLN A 288 4.39 1.11 11.80
CA GLN A 288 3.58 0.35 10.86
C GLN A 288 4.43 -0.54 9.94
N THR A 289 5.51 0.00 9.37
CA THR A 289 6.50 -0.76 8.59
C THR A 289 7.83 0.00 8.55
N VAL A 290 8.93 -0.72 8.67
CA VAL A 290 10.30 -0.22 8.47
C VAL A 290 10.72 -0.57 7.05
N GLU A 291 11.33 0.38 6.34
CA GLU A 291 11.80 0.22 4.97
C GLU A 291 12.92 1.21 4.64
N PHE A 292 13.50 1.04 3.46
CA PHE A 292 14.48 1.95 2.86
C PHE A 292 14.15 2.21 1.38
N ASP A 293 14.70 3.25 0.77
CA ASP A 293 14.61 3.41 -0.69
C ASP A 293 15.52 2.40 -1.39
N LEU A 294 15.05 1.79 -2.47
CA LEU A 294 15.78 0.70 -3.14
C LEU A 294 17.12 1.12 -3.74
N CYS A 295 17.33 2.43 -3.99
CA CYS A 295 18.64 2.95 -4.40
C CYS A 295 19.71 2.87 -3.29
N ASP A 296 19.33 2.66 -2.02
CA ASP A 296 20.30 2.47 -0.95
C ASP A 296 21.11 1.17 -1.09
N ALA A 297 20.71 0.26 -2.01
CA ALA A 297 21.52 -0.88 -2.43
C ALA A 297 22.96 -0.50 -2.82
N GLU A 298 23.16 0.72 -3.31
CA GLU A 298 24.49 1.24 -3.67
C GLU A 298 25.44 1.47 -2.49
N ASN A 299 24.87 1.61 -1.29
CA ASN A 299 25.58 1.81 -0.04
C ASN A 299 25.80 0.49 0.71
N ALA A 300 25.15 -0.60 0.27
CA ALA A 300 25.25 -1.90 0.91
C ALA A 300 26.49 -2.68 0.48
N ARG A 301 27.02 -3.53 1.36
CA ARG A 301 28.00 -4.57 1.04
C ARG A 301 27.31 -5.88 0.65
N MET A 302 26.10 -6.10 1.16
CA MET A 302 25.27 -7.26 0.86
C MET A 302 23.80 -6.85 0.76
N VAL A 303 23.07 -7.43 -0.20
CA VAL A 303 21.62 -7.31 -0.32
C VAL A 303 21.01 -8.71 -0.33
N ILE A 304 20.14 -8.99 0.62
CA ILE A 304 19.34 -10.20 0.69
C ILE A 304 17.95 -9.89 0.15
N CYS A 305 17.64 -10.40 -1.03
CA CYS A 305 16.29 -10.43 -1.58
C CYS A 305 15.55 -11.62 -0.97
N TRP A 306 14.80 -11.40 0.11
CA TRP A 306 14.12 -12.46 0.85
C TRP A 306 12.64 -12.55 0.44
N GLY A 307 12.35 -13.48 -0.45
CA GLY A 307 11.02 -13.64 -1.04
C GLY A 307 10.55 -12.44 -1.87
N MET A 308 11.49 -11.57 -2.27
CA MET A 308 11.25 -10.46 -3.18
C MET A 308 11.81 -10.77 -4.56
N ASN A 309 10.92 -10.91 -5.55
CA ASN A 309 11.32 -10.97 -6.95
C ASN A 309 11.55 -9.55 -7.53
N TRP A 310 12.51 -8.82 -6.95
CA TRP A 310 12.90 -7.44 -7.30
C TRP A 310 12.91 -7.17 -8.80
N ILE A 311 13.58 -8.01 -9.60
CA ILE A 311 13.73 -7.78 -11.04
C ILE A 311 12.38 -7.70 -11.77
N SER A 312 11.41 -8.54 -11.38
CA SER A 312 10.08 -8.57 -12.02
C SER A 312 9.08 -7.58 -11.40
N THR A 313 9.18 -7.33 -10.10
CA THR A 313 8.16 -6.57 -9.36
C THR A 313 8.53 -5.11 -9.13
N LYS A 314 9.83 -4.77 -9.20
CA LYS A 314 10.37 -3.41 -9.05
C LYS A 314 11.14 -2.99 -10.30
N MET A 315 10.59 -3.28 -11.49
CA MET A 315 11.31 -3.19 -12.78
C MET A 315 12.05 -1.87 -13.02
N PRO A 316 11.46 -0.67 -12.79
CA PRO A 316 12.16 0.59 -13.02
C PRO A 316 13.25 0.87 -12.00
N ASP A 317 13.22 0.20 -10.85
CA ASP A 317 14.20 0.29 -9.75
C ASP A 317 15.18 -0.91 -9.77
N ALA A 318 15.04 -1.85 -10.70
CA ALA A 318 15.81 -3.10 -10.73
C ALA A 318 17.29 -2.88 -11.07
N HIS A 319 17.59 -1.80 -11.81
CA HIS A 319 18.95 -1.46 -12.17
C HIS A 319 19.83 -1.17 -10.93
N TRP A 320 19.27 -0.60 -9.86
CA TRP A 320 19.99 -0.35 -8.61
C TRP A 320 20.61 -1.62 -8.02
N LEU A 321 19.87 -2.73 -8.03
CA LEU A 321 20.37 -4.03 -7.58
C LEU A 321 21.53 -4.51 -8.45
N THR A 322 21.37 -4.44 -9.78
CA THR A 322 22.40 -4.92 -10.71
C THR A 322 23.64 -4.03 -10.76
N GLU A 323 23.48 -2.72 -10.63
CA GLU A 323 24.58 -1.76 -10.57
C GLU A 323 25.35 -1.90 -9.26
N ALA A 324 24.66 -2.05 -8.12
CA ALA A 324 25.29 -2.35 -6.85
C ALA A 324 26.12 -3.63 -6.94
N ARG A 325 25.59 -4.69 -7.57
CA ARG A 325 26.32 -5.93 -7.82
C ARG A 325 27.59 -5.72 -8.64
N LEU A 326 27.52 -4.95 -9.74
CA LEU A 326 28.70 -4.62 -10.55
C LEU A 326 29.75 -3.82 -9.78
N LYS A 327 29.33 -3.03 -8.78
CA LYS A 327 30.19 -2.29 -7.85
C LYS A 327 30.79 -3.16 -6.73
N GLY A 328 30.37 -4.42 -6.61
CA GLY A 328 30.89 -5.37 -5.63
C GLY A 328 29.97 -5.67 -4.44
N THR A 329 28.73 -5.19 -4.45
CA THR A 329 27.72 -5.60 -3.47
C THR A 329 27.29 -7.04 -3.73
N LYS A 330 27.39 -7.91 -2.71
CA LYS A 330 26.95 -9.30 -2.85
C LYS A 330 25.43 -9.40 -2.85
N ILE A 331 24.85 -10.10 -3.81
CA ILE A 331 23.40 -10.29 -3.90
C ILE A 331 23.04 -11.73 -3.54
N VAL A 332 22.19 -11.92 -2.53
CA VAL A 332 21.66 -13.23 -2.14
C VAL A 332 20.15 -13.25 -2.33
N ALA A 333 19.64 -14.30 -2.96
CA ALA A 333 18.20 -14.52 -3.09
C ALA A 333 17.76 -15.68 -2.19
N VAL A 334 16.93 -15.41 -1.19
CA VAL A 334 16.23 -16.45 -0.40
C VAL A 334 14.81 -16.54 -0.93
N THR A 335 14.41 -17.71 -1.44
CA THR A 335 13.15 -17.84 -2.20
C THR A 335 12.66 -19.29 -2.22
N VAL A 336 11.48 -19.54 -2.76
CA VAL A 336 10.90 -20.90 -2.86
C VAL A 336 11.03 -21.50 -4.27
N GLU A 337 11.50 -20.70 -5.22
CA GLU A 337 11.61 -21.03 -6.64
C GLU A 337 12.72 -20.19 -7.30
N TYR A 338 13.27 -20.66 -8.42
CA TYR A 338 14.29 -19.90 -9.17
C TYR A 338 13.65 -18.72 -9.93
N SER A 339 13.44 -17.61 -9.21
CA SER A 339 12.81 -16.39 -9.73
C SER A 339 13.71 -15.55 -10.65
N SER A 340 13.19 -14.50 -11.29
CA SER A 340 14.00 -13.62 -12.15
C SER A 340 15.14 -12.93 -11.38
N THR A 341 14.95 -12.60 -10.10
CA THR A 341 16.02 -12.06 -9.24
C THR A 341 17.19 -13.02 -9.08
N CYS A 342 16.94 -14.35 -9.06
CA CYS A 342 17.99 -15.36 -8.92
C CYS A 342 19.01 -15.29 -10.07
N SER A 343 18.59 -14.91 -11.28
CA SER A 343 19.50 -14.71 -12.42
C SER A 343 20.51 -13.56 -12.25
N LYS A 344 20.30 -12.71 -11.23
CA LYS A 344 21.16 -11.58 -10.87
C LYS A 344 21.75 -11.72 -9.47
N ALA A 345 21.53 -12.84 -8.80
CA ALA A 345 22.10 -13.13 -7.49
C ALA A 345 23.45 -13.84 -7.63
N ASP A 346 24.34 -13.61 -6.66
CA ASP A 346 25.59 -14.36 -6.51
C ASP A 346 25.34 -15.70 -5.80
N GLU A 347 24.36 -15.73 -4.89
CA GLU A 347 23.90 -16.96 -4.24
C GLU A 347 22.37 -17.05 -4.22
N VAL A 348 21.86 -18.27 -4.34
CA VAL A 348 20.43 -18.57 -4.31
C VAL A 348 20.18 -19.66 -3.29
N VAL A 349 19.37 -19.36 -2.27
CA VAL A 349 18.92 -20.30 -1.25
C VAL A 349 17.46 -20.60 -1.49
N ILE A 350 17.17 -21.80 -2.00
CA ILE A 350 15.80 -22.27 -2.19
C ILE A 350 15.33 -22.94 -0.91
N ILE A 351 14.20 -22.50 -0.37
CA ILE A 351 13.60 -23.03 0.84
C ILE A 351 12.18 -23.56 0.63
N ARG A 352 11.73 -24.42 1.54
CA ARG A 352 10.34 -24.86 1.65
C ARG A 352 9.44 -23.65 1.94
N PRO A 353 8.33 -23.45 1.20
CA PRO A 353 7.41 -22.35 1.45
C PRO A 353 6.95 -22.27 2.92
N GLY A 354 6.94 -21.07 3.49
CA GLY A 354 6.50 -20.84 4.87
C GLY A 354 7.51 -21.22 5.95
N THR A 355 8.77 -21.54 5.59
CA THR A 355 9.83 -21.89 6.55
C THR A 355 10.84 -20.78 6.82
N ASP A 356 10.55 -19.56 6.38
CA ASP A 356 11.42 -18.39 6.52
C ASP A 356 11.83 -18.10 7.97
N ALA A 357 10.88 -18.21 8.91
CA ALA A 357 11.16 -18.04 10.33
C ALA A 357 12.15 -19.10 10.85
N ALA A 358 12.01 -20.36 10.41
CA ALA A 358 12.95 -21.42 10.78
C ALA A 358 14.36 -21.19 10.23
N LEU A 359 14.47 -20.72 8.97
CA LEU A 359 15.76 -20.32 8.40
C LEU A 359 16.39 -19.18 9.19
N ALA A 360 15.63 -18.12 9.49
CA ALA A 360 16.11 -16.98 10.27
C ALA A 360 16.54 -17.38 11.70
N LEU A 361 15.79 -18.26 12.37
CA LEU A 361 16.16 -18.81 13.68
C LEU A 361 17.41 -19.70 13.61
N GLY A 362 17.59 -20.46 12.53
CA GLY A 362 18.84 -21.20 12.27
C GLY A 362 20.04 -20.30 12.05
N ILE A 363 19.86 -19.16 11.37
CA ILE A 363 20.90 -18.13 11.25
C ILE A 363 21.21 -17.52 12.63
N ALA A 364 20.18 -17.20 13.42
CA ALA A 364 20.35 -16.69 14.78
C ALA A 364 21.08 -17.69 15.70
N HIS A 365 20.81 -19.00 15.57
CA HIS A 365 21.55 -20.06 16.26
C HIS A 365 23.06 -19.92 16.00
N VAL A 366 23.47 -19.83 14.74
CA VAL A 366 24.90 -19.73 14.36
C VAL A 366 25.51 -18.45 14.90
N LEU A 367 24.82 -17.30 14.74
CA LEU A 367 25.28 -16.01 15.24
C LEU A 367 25.53 -16.01 16.75
N ILE A 368 24.61 -16.60 17.53
CA ILE A 368 24.72 -16.67 18.99
C ILE A 368 25.78 -17.69 19.42
N LYS A 369 25.78 -18.89 18.82
CA LYS A 369 26.72 -19.97 19.16
C LYS A 369 28.17 -19.62 18.86
N GLU A 370 28.43 -18.96 17.74
CA GLU A 370 29.76 -18.52 17.34
C GLU A 370 30.12 -17.12 17.90
N LYS A 371 29.23 -16.49 18.68
CA LYS A 371 29.40 -15.12 19.24
C LYS A 371 29.72 -14.07 18.17
N LEU A 372 29.05 -14.14 17.03
CA LEU A 372 29.22 -13.24 15.89
C LEU A 372 28.30 -12.00 15.94
N TYR A 373 27.51 -11.85 17.00
CA TYR A 373 26.58 -10.74 17.16
C TYR A 373 27.24 -9.47 17.73
N ASP A 374 26.66 -8.32 17.45
CA ASP A 374 27.00 -7.03 18.03
C ASP A 374 26.45 -6.92 19.46
N GLU A 375 27.25 -7.37 20.44
CA GLU A 375 26.84 -7.40 21.85
C GLU A 375 26.43 -6.02 22.37
N GLU A 376 27.15 -4.96 21.99
CA GLU A 376 26.84 -3.60 22.41
C GLU A 376 25.47 -3.13 21.85
N PHE A 377 25.22 -3.38 20.56
CA PHE A 377 23.95 -3.04 19.94
C PHE A 377 22.79 -3.81 20.58
N VAL A 378 22.97 -5.12 20.80
CA VAL A 378 21.99 -5.98 21.46
C VAL A 378 21.65 -5.43 22.85
N LYS A 379 22.65 -5.12 23.69
CA LYS A 379 22.43 -4.58 25.03
C LYS A 379 21.74 -3.21 25.04
N CYS A 380 22.05 -2.34 24.06
CA CYS A 380 21.62 -0.94 24.10
C CYS A 380 20.33 -0.62 23.34
N PHE A 381 19.93 -1.43 22.35
CA PHE A 381 18.83 -1.10 21.43
C PHE A 381 17.71 -2.15 21.38
N THR A 382 17.86 -3.29 22.04
CA THR A 382 16.87 -4.38 22.04
C THR A 382 16.37 -4.68 23.45
N ASP A 383 15.21 -5.33 23.57
CA ASP A 383 14.68 -5.82 24.85
C ASP A 383 15.32 -7.14 25.32
N LEU A 384 16.27 -7.68 24.55
CA LEU A 384 16.99 -8.92 24.84
C LEU A 384 17.64 -8.98 26.24
N PRO A 385 18.19 -7.90 26.84
CA PRO A 385 18.69 -7.94 28.22
C PRO A 385 17.61 -7.82 29.31
N LEU A 386 16.36 -7.50 28.97
CA LEU A 386 15.32 -7.30 29.97
C LEU A 386 14.95 -8.63 30.65
N LEU A 387 14.63 -8.55 31.93
CA LEU A 387 14.32 -9.72 32.74
C LEU A 387 12.85 -10.14 32.59
N VAL A 388 12.65 -11.44 32.43
CA VAL A 388 11.35 -12.12 32.43
C VAL A 388 11.22 -12.94 33.70
N ARG A 389 10.07 -12.85 34.34
CA ARG A 389 9.68 -13.64 35.51
C ARG A 389 9.28 -15.04 35.09
N MET A 390 9.90 -16.07 35.65
CA MET A 390 9.61 -17.45 35.27
C MET A 390 8.32 -18.00 35.91
N ASP A 391 7.74 -17.30 36.89
CA ASP A 391 6.46 -17.67 37.51
C ASP A 391 5.24 -17.12 36.75
N THR A 392 5.36 -15.95 36.10
CA THR A 392 4.25 -15.30 35.38
C THR A 392 4.47 -15.18 33.88
N LEU A 393 5.72 -15.35 33.41
CA LEU A 393 6.15 -15.05 32.05
C LEU A 393 5.93 -13.57 31.64
N GLY A 394 5.72 -12.68 32.61
CA GLY A 394 5.74 -11.23 32.40
C GLY A 394 7.15 -10.65 32.52
N HIS A 395 7.36 -9.42 32.05
CA HIS A 395 8.59 -8.69 32.39
C HIS A 395 8.67 -8.45 33.91
N LEU A 396 9.87 -8.54 34.48
CA LEU A 396 10.13 -8.06 35.83
C LEU A 396 10.12 -6.53 35.83
N LYS A 397 9.08 -5.95 36.41
CA LYS A 397 8.95 -4.49 36.53
C LYS A 397 9.72 -3.97 37.74
N ALA A 398 10.15 -2.72 37.70
CA ALA A 398 10.78 -2.05 38.84
C ALA A 398 9.87 -2.03 40.08
N SER A 399 8.55 -1.89 39.88
CA SER A 399 7.53 -1.96 40.94
C SER A 399 7.43 -3.32 41.63
N ASP A 400 7.90 -4.40 40.98
CA ASP A 400 7.85 -5.73 41.56
C ASP A 400 8.93 -5.91 42.65
N ILE A 401 9.99 -5.08 42.63
CA ILE A 401 11.20 -5.24 43.46
C ILE A 401 11.53 -4.01 44.30
N ILE A 402 10.91 -2.85 44.03
CA ILE A 402 11.08 -1.62 44.79
C ILE A 402 9.73 -1.21 45.38
N PRO A 403 9.58 -1.18 46.72
CA PRO A 403 8.34 -0.75 47.36
C PRO A 403 7.95 0.68 46.97
N ASN A 404 6.67 0.90 46.64
CA ASN A 404 6.12 2.20 46.26
C ASN A 404 6.84 2.87 45.07
N TYR A 405 7.39 2.08 44.15
CA TYR A 405 8.06 2.60 42.96
C TYR A 405 7.14 3.47 42.11
N ARG A 406 7.63 4.64 41.71
CA ARG A 406 6.97 5.50 40.72
C ARG A 406 7.79 5.50 39.44
N PRO A 407 7.17 5.33 38.26
CA PRO A 407 7.90 5.34 37.02
C PRO A 407 8.68 6.64 36.83
N ALA A 408 9.94 6.51 36.39
CA ALA A 408 10.83 7.63 36.19
C ALA A 408 10.31 8.56 35.07
N PRO A 409 10.57 9.88 35.17
CA PRO A 409 10.21 10.81 34.12
C PRO A 409 10.97 10.49 32.82
N LEU A 410 10.25 10.56 31.69
CA LEU A 410 10.82 10.39 30.36
C LEU A 410 11.26 11.78 29.83
N GLN A 411 12.47 11.85 29.27
CA GLN A 411 13.15 13.06 28.80
C GLN A 411 13.75 12.93 27.38
N ASN A 412 13.81 11.72 26.81
CA ASN A 412 14.43 11.45 25.50
C ASN A 412 13.37 11.39 24.38
N ASN A 413 13.09 12.55 23.77
CA ASN A 413 12.16 12.66 22.64
C ASN A 413 10.75 12.12 22.95
N VAL A 414 10.28 12.28 24.18
CA VAL A 414 8.96 11.85 24.65
C VAL A 414 8.25 13.00 25.36
N LYS A 415 6.93 13.12 25.16
CA LYS A 415 6.04 14.00 25.92
C LYS A 415 4.85 13.20 26.44
N ILE A 416 4.50 13.38 27.71
CA ILE A 416 3.34 12.73 28.33
C ILE A 416 2.09 13.59 28.10
N VAL A 417 1.03 12.96 27.61
CA VAL A 417 -0.30 13.57 27.44
C VAL A 417 -1.14 13.22 28.66
N LYS A 418 -1.61 14.24 29.38
CA LYS A 418 -2.39 14.02 30.61
C LYS A 418 -3.83 13.64 30.28
N PRO A 419 -4.56 12.99 31.20
CA PRO A 419 -5.99 12.73 31.04
C PRO A 419 -6.75 14.02 30.72
N GLY A 420 -7.53 14.01 29.63
CA GLY A 420 -8.30 15.17 29.16
C GLY A 420 -7.54 16.14 28.26
N GLU A 421 -6.25 15.93 28.01
CA GLU A 421 -5.48 16.66 27.01
C GLU A 421 -5.43 15.89 25.68
N ASP A 422 -5.43 16.60 24.56
CA ASP A 422 -5.21 16.03 23.24
C ASP A 422 -3.74 16.15 22.83
N ALA A 423 -3.21 15.12 22.19
CA ALA A 423 -1.92 15.23 21.51
C ALA A 423 -2.02 16.29 20.38
N PRO A 424 -0.96 17.10 20.14
CA PRO A 424 -0.99 18.05 19.05
C PRO A 424 -1.11 17.31 17.71
N PRO A 425 -1.67 17.98 16.67
CA PRO A 425 -1.79 17.38 15.35
C PRO A 425 -0.40 16.98 14.82
N PRO A 426 -0.29 15.96 13.95
CA PRO A 426 1.00 15.40 13.50
C PRO A 426 2.05 16.44 13.06
N ILE A 427 1.62 17.51 12.37
CA ILE A 427 2.51 18.59 11.92
C ILE A 427 3.16 19.41 13.06
N ARG A 428 2.59 19.39 14.26
CA ARG A 428 3.10 20.08 15.46
C ARG A 428 3.70 19.11 16.47
N GLN A 429 3.79 17.82 16.16
CA GLN A 429 4.41 16.85 17.05
C GLN A 429 5.94 16.97 16.96
N GLU A 430 6.58 17.30 18.07
CA GLU A 430 8.04 17.48 18.17
C GLU A 430 8.74 16.28 18.83
N ALA A 431 7.96 15.36 19.37
CA ALA A 431 8.39 14.22 20.16
C ALA A 431 7.36 13.09 20.03
N GLN A 432 7.65 11.93 20.61
CA GLN A 432 6.66 10.87 20.76
C GLN A 432 5.69 11.23 21.88
N TYR A 433 4.39 11.21 21.59
CA TYR A 433 3.34 11.51 22.57
C TYR A 433 2.77 10.22 23.14
N ILE A 434 2.84 10.06 24.46
CA ILE A 434 2.36 8.88 25.18
C ILE A 434 1.37 9.34 26.23
N SER A 435 0.20 8.70 26.33
CA SER A 435 -0.76 9.02 27.39
C SER A 435 -0.19 8.64 28.76
N GLU A 436 -0.53 9.41 29.79
CA GLU A 436 -0.15 9.09 31.17
C GLU A 436 -0.59 7.67 31.58
N GLU A 437 -1.78 7.24 31.16
CA GLU A 437 -2.29 5.87 31.39
C GLU A 437 -1.33 4.79 30.89
N LEU A 438 -0.98 4.83 29.59
CA LEU A 438 0.02 3.92 29.00
C LEU A 438 1.37 4.00 29.74
N ARG A 439 1.84 5.20 30.10
CA ARG A 439 3.11 5.35 30.84
C ARG A 439 3.09 4.62 32.18
N GLN A 440 1.98 4.72 32.92
CA GLN A 440 1.80 4.05 34.20
C GLN A 440 1.63 2.53 34.01
N GLU A 441 0.90 2.10 32.98
CA GLU A 441 0.71 0.69 32.64
C GLU A 441 2.05 0.01 32.34
N TRP A 442 2.87 0.63 31.49
CA TRP A 442 4.16 0.07 31.08
C TRP A 442 5.13 -0.03 32.25
N GLY A 443 5.19 1.00 33.10
CA GLY A 443 6.15 1.09 34.20
C GLY A 443 7.58 1.16 33.71
N ASP A 444 8.55 0.88 34.58
CA ASP A 444 9.96 0.71 34.20
C ASP A 444 10.37 -0.76 34.32
N PHE A 445 11.33 -1.15 33.49
CA PHE A 445 11.78 -2.52 33.35
C PHE A 445 13.05 -2.75 34.15
N THR A 446 13.56 -3.97 34.13
CA THR A 446 14.78 -4.34 34.83
C THR A 446 15.70 -5.19 33.96
N VAL A 447 16.99 -5.06 34.19
CA VAL A 447 18.06 -5.92 33.65
C VAL A 447 18.86 -6.48 34.82
N TRP A 448 19.59 -7.57 34.62
CA TRP A 448 20.57 -8.02 35.62
C TRP A 448 21.90 -7.32 35.38
N ASP A 449 22.38 -6.51 36.33
CA ASP A 449 23.70 -5.87 36.21
C ASP A 449 24.78 -6.87 36.59
N ALA A 450 25.54 -7.35 35.61
CA ALA A 450 26.59 -8.33 35.79
C ALA A 450 27.74 -7.80 36.68
N LYS A 451 27.97 -6.49 36.70
CA LYS A 451 29.00 -5.88 37.55
C LYS A 451 28.54 -5.77 39.00
N ALA A 452 27.29 -5.39 39.22
CA ALA A 452 26.74 -5.19 40.56
C ALA A 452 26.15 -6.46 41.18
N GLY A 453 25.92 -7.52 40.39
CA GLY A 453 25.35 -8.79 40.85
C GLY A 453 23.91 -8.67 41.36
N LYS A 454 23.13 -7.73 40.79
CA LYS A 454 21.74 -7.46 41.21
C LYS A 454 20.90 -6.88 40.06
N PRO A 455 19.56 -6.88 40.16
CA PRO A 455 18.72 -6.20 39.19
C PRO A 455 18.95 -4.68 39.21
N ALA A 456 19.01 -4.08 38.02
CA ALA A 456 19.06 -2.65 37.80
C ALA A 456 17.81 -2.21 37.03
N VAL A 457 17.18 -1.12 37.47
CA VAL A 457 16.02 -0.53 36.80
C VAL A 457 16.46 0.13 35.51
N VAL A 458 15.73 -0.06 34.41
CA VAL A 458 15.96 0.62 33.13
C VAL A 458 14.65 1.20 32.61
N THR A 459 14.72 2.44 32.14
CA THR A 459 13.55 3.15 31.60
C THR A 459 13.43 2.93 30.10
N ARG A 460 12.30 3.37 29.55
CA ARG A 460 12.06 3.42 28.10
C ARG A 460 13.07 4.28 27.34
N ASP A 461 13.57 5.33 27.98
CA ASP A 461 14.39 6.36 27.32
C ASP A 461 15.88 6.05 27.28
N GLU A 462 16.31 5.13 28.13
CA GLU A 462 17.68 4.69 28.26
C GLU A 462 18.02 3.70 27.14
N VAL A 463 18.20 4.19 25.92
CA VAL A 463 18.68 3.40 24.77
C VAL A 463 19.95 4.00 24.20
N GLY A 464 20.73 3.20 23.47
CA GLY A 464 21.98 3.66 22.84
C GLY A 464 22.91 4.36 23.84
N GLU A 465 23.32 5.60 23.52
CA GLU A 465 24.20 6.41 24.37
C GLU A 465 23.59 6.79 25.73
N HIS A 466 22.26 6.85 25.84
CA HIS A 466 21.60 7.06 27.13
C HIS A 466 21.72 5.84 28.03
N PHE A 467 21.66 4.63 27.46
CA PHE A 467 21.89 3.39 28.21
C PHE A 467 23.34 3.27 28.69
N LYS A 468 24.32 3.55 27.80
CA LYS A 468 25.75 3.49 28.15
C LYS A 468 26.12 4.41 29.31
N ARG A 469 25.58 5.65 29.31
CA ARG A 469 25.81 6.62 30.39
C ARG A 469 25.29 6.17 31.76
N LYS A 470 24.33 5.24 31.79
CA LYS A 470 23.83 4.66 33.04
C LYS A 470 24.88 3.80 33.75
N GLY A 471 25.88 3.28 33.03
CA GLY A 471 26.96 2.48 33.59
C GLY A 471 26.58 1.06 34.00
N VAL A 472 25.38 0.60 33.65
CA VAL A 472 24.89 -0.78 33.90
C VAL A 472 25.44 -1.70 32.82
N ASP A 473 25.96 -2.87 33.21
CA ASP A 473 26.38 -3.92 32.27
C ASP A 473 25.36 -5.07 32.30
N PRO A 474 24.34 -5.05 31.43
CA PRO A 474 23.27 -6.03 31.49
C PRO A 474 23.77 -7.43 31.09
N ALA A 475 23.47 -8.44 31.89
CA ALA A 475 23.67 -9.83 31.52
C ALA A 475 22.68 -10.24 30.41
N LEU A 476 23.20 -10.90 29.37
CA LEU A 476 22.39 -11.50 28.32
C LEU A 476 22.04 -12.96 28.63
N GLU A 477 22.83 -13.63 29.47
CA GLU A 477 22.68 -15.05 29.76
C GLU A 477 22.62 -15.28 31.27
N GLY A 478 21.93 -16.36 31.67
CA GLY A 478 21.84 -16.80 33.05
C GLY A 478 20.43 -16.81 33.63
N GLU A 479 20.28 -17.55 34.73
CA GLU A 479 19.11 -17.57 35.59
C GLU A 479 19.49 -16.95 36.93
N PHE A 480 18.66 -16.00 37.39
CA PHE A 480 18.90 -15.25 38.60
C PHE A 480 17.70 -15.35 39.54
N GLU A 481 17.92 -15.13 40.83
CA GLU A 481 16.86 -15.08 41.82
C GLU A 481 16.70 -13.64 42.32
N VAL A 482 15.45 -13.17 42.37
CA VAL A 482 15.11 -11.83 42.83
C VAL A 482 14.02 -11.91 43.88
N GLN A 483 14.18 -11.11 44.95
CA GLN A 483 13.16 -10.95 45.97
C GLN A 483 12.17 -9.86 45.55
N LEU A 484 10.88 -10.21 45.55
CA LEU A 484 9.77 -9.31 45.30
C LEU A 484 9.44 -8.47 46.54
N VAL A 485 8.70 -7.37 46.34
CA VAL A 485 8.19 -6.52 47.42
C VAL A 485 7.32 -7.26 48.44
N ASP A 486 6.69 -8.36 48.05
CA ASP A 486 5.87 -9.22 48.93
C ASP A 486 6.70 -10.28 49.68
N GLY A 487 8.04 -10.26 49.52
CA GLY A 487 8.97 -11.16 50.17
C GLY A 487 9.22 -12.48 49.43
N ARG A 488 8.41 -12.82 48.41
CA ARG A 488 8.64 -14.03 47.60
C ARG A 488 9.92 -13.91 46.79
N ARG A 489 10.60 -15.05 46.59
CA ARG A 489 11.74 -15.16 45.67
C ARG A 489 11.26 -15.79 44.36
N VAL A 490 11.55 -15.12 43.25
CA VAL A 490 11.19 -15.59 41.92
C VAL A 490 12.44 -15.72 41.05
N ARG A 491 12.41 -16.71 40.17
CA ARG A 491 13.46 -16.90 39.16
C ARG A 491 13.20 -15.98 37.98
N VAL A 492 14.26 -15.37 37.48
CA VAL A 492 14.20 -14.44 36.36
C VAL A 492 15.32 -14.75 35.37
N ARG A 493 15.03 -14.55 34.08
CA ARG A 493 15.97 -14.79 32.99
C ARG A 493 15.91 -13.64 31.98
N PRO A 494 17.04 -13.22 31.38
CA PRO A 494 17.02 -12.29 30.25
C PRO A 494 16.26 -12.88 29.05
N VAL A 495 15.59 -12.04 28.26
CA VAL A 495 14.93 -12.46 27.01
C VAL A 495 15.91 -13.17 26.06
N PHE A 496 17.15 -12.68 25.97
CA PHE A 496 18.21 -13.29 25.16
C PHE A 496 18.47 -14.75 25.55
N ASP A 497 18.50 -15.05 26.85
CA ASP A 497 18.75 -16.39 27.38
C ASP A 497 17.62 -17.37 27.00
N LEU A 498 16.37 -16.90 27.03
CA LEU A 498 15.20 -17.68 26.59
C LEU A 498 15.26 -17.99 25.09
N ILE A 499 15.59 -16.99 24.26
CA ILE A 499 15.73 -17.16 22.80
C ILE A 499 16.91 -18.09 22.50
N LYS A 500 18.06 -17.89 23.14
CA LYS A 500 19.25 -18.73 23.01
C LYS A 500 18.91 -20.19 23.28
N GLN A 501 18.22 -20.48 24.39
CA GLN A 501 17.79 -21.83 24.72
C GLN A 501 16.94 -22.41 23.58
N TYR A 502 15.91 -21.69 23.14
CA TYR A 502 15.02 -22.17 22.09
C TYR A 502 15.76 -22.46 20.76
N VAL A 503 16.63 -21.56 20.31
CA VAL A 503 17.38 -21.77 19.06
C VAL A 503 18.44 -22.86 19.18
N PHE A 504 19.03 -23.08 20.36
CA PHE A 504 20.00 -24.16 20.58
C PHE A 504 19.34 -25.53 20.67
N ASP A 505 18.18 -25.61 21.31
CA ASP A 505 17.45 -26.86 21.50
C ASP A 505 16.78 -27.34 20.20
N THR A 506 16.42 -26.42 19.29
CA THR A 506 15.52 -26.74 18.15
C THR A 506 16.07 -26.40 16.77
N PHE A 507 16.92 -25.38 16.61
CA PHE A 507 17.31 -24.82 15.30
C PHE A 507 18.80 -24.96 15.01
N ASP A 508 19.40 -26.11 15.34
CA ASP A 508 20.74 -26.42 14.84
C ASP A 508 20.75 -26.51 13.29
N PRO A 509 21.89 -26.23 12.64
CA PRO A 509 21.94 -26.16 11.17
C PRO A 509 21.53 -27.46 10.45
N ASP A 510 21.72 -28.65 11.04
CA ASP A 510 21.29 -29.91 10.41
C ASP A 510 19.77 -30.06 10.44
N SER A 511 19.15 -29.72 11.57
CA SER A 511 17.69 -29.72 11.74
C SER A 511 17.03 -28.67 10.84
N VAL A 512 17.58 -27.45 10.80
CA VAL A 512 17.08 -26.36 9.94
C VAL A 512 17.22 -26.74 8.47
N SER A 513 18.33 -27.37 8.07
CA SER A 513 18.51 -27.81 6.69
C SER A 513 17.44 -28.82 6.26
N LYS A 514 17.12 -29.80 7.11
CA LYS A 514 16.04 -30.77 6.84
C LYS A 514 14.66 -30.10 6.77
N LEU A 515 14.39 -29.16 7.67
CA LEU A 515 13.09 -28.47 7.79
C LEU A 515 12.84 -27.50 6.63
N THR A 516 13.86 -26.72 6.27
CA THR A 516 13.75 -25.62 5.30
C THR A 516 14.16 -26.04 3.90
N TRP A 517 14.83 -27.17 3.72
CA TRP A 517 15.53 -27.58 2.49
C TRP A 517 16.73 -26.71 2.10
N ALA A 518 17.05 -25.67 2.88
CA ALA A 518 18.28 -24.91 2.67
C ALA A 518 19.48 -25.82 2.93
N PRO A 519 20.50 -25.86 2.06
CA PRO A 519 21.73 -26.59 2.35
C PRO A 519 22.35 -26.08 3.66
N LYS A 520 22.82 -26.99 4.52
CA LYS A 520 23.50 -26.65 5.78
C LYS A 520 24.59 -25.60 5.61
N GLU A 521 25.45 -25.78 4.60
CA GLU A 521 26.54 -24.85 4.29
C GLU A 521 26.01 -23.47 3.90
N ALA A 522 24.87 -23.39 3.21
CA ALA A 522 24.26 -22.11 2.89
C ALA A 522 23.78 -21.38 4.16
N ILE A 523 23.23 -22.11 5.15
CA ILE A 523 22.82 -21.53 6.44
C ILE A 523 24.04 -20.97 7.19
N LEU A 524 25.12 -21.76 7.29
CA LEU A 524 26.36 -21.37 7.96
C LEU A 524 27.02 -20.17 7.28
N ASN A 525 27.14 -20.21 5.95
CA ASN A 525 27.76 -19.13 5.17
C ASN A 525 26.93 -17.85 5.27
N LEU A 526 25.62 -17.92 5.09
CA LEU A 526 24.75 -16.77 5.17
C LEU A 526 24.84 -16.09 6.55
N ALA A 527 24.84 -16.86 7.64
CA ALA A 527 25.00 -16.31 8.99
C ALA A 527 26.35 -15.57 9.16
N ARG A 528 27.45 -16.21 8.77
CA ARG A 528 28.80 -15.63 8.89
C ARG A 528 28.99 -14.40 8.01
N GLU A 529 28.38 -14.36 6.82
CA GLU A 529 28.45 -13.22 5.92
C GLU A 529 27.62 -12.04 6.41
N ILE A 530 26.41 -12.26 6.92
CA ILE A 530 25.60 -11.20 7.53
C ILE A 530 26.37 -10.58 8.71
N ALA A 531 27.05 -11.39 9.53
CA ALA A 531 27.91 -10.90 10.61
C ALA A 531 29.14 -10.13 10.09
N ARG A 532 29.80 -10.64 9.05
CA ARG A 532 30.95 -9.98 8.39
C ARG A 532 30.57 -8.59 7.85
N PHE A 533 29.36 -8.46 7.32
CA PHE A 533 28.83 -7.21 6.78
C PHE A 533 27.87 -6.49 7.75
N ARG A 534 28.13 -6.58 9.06
CA ARG A 534 27.36 -5.87 10.10
C ARG A 534 27.18 -4.38 9.79
N GLY A 535 25.96 -3.89 9.95
CA GLY A 535 25.57 -2.51 9.60
C GLY A 535 25.67 -2.15 8.10
N SER A 536 25.84 -3.13 7.21
CA SER A 536 25.97 -2.93 5.76
C SER A 536 25.29 -4.04 4.93
N THR A 537 24.32 -4.72 5.53
CA THR A 537 23.44 -5.69 4.86
C THR A 537 22.01 -5.15 4.77
N LEU A 538 21.50 -5.01 3.55
CA LEU A 538 20.09 -4.73 3.32
C LEU A 538 19.30 -6.02 3.18
N VAL A 539 18.20 -6.14 3.92
CA VAL A 539 17.26 -7.26 3.80
C VAL A 539 15.97 -6.75 3.18
N ALA A 540 15.83 -6.95 1.88
CA ALA A 540 14.64 -6.60 1.11
C ALA A 540 13.65 -7.76 1.11
N VAL A 541 12.69 -7.71 2.04
CA VAL A 541 11.65 -8.73 2.20
C VAL A 541 10.48 -8.43 1.28
N GLY A 542 10.04 -9.44 0.53
CA GLY A 542 8.89 -9.33 -0.37
C GLY A 542 7.63 -9.96 0.20
N MET A 543 6.61 -10.05 -0.64
CA MET A 543 5.32 -10.62 -0.26
C MET A 543 5.30 -12.14 -0.20
N GLY A 544 6.29 -12.81 -0.79
CA GLY A 544 6.42 -14.27 -0.77
C GLY A 544 6.21 -14.83 0.64
N PRO A 545 7.03 -14.43 1.63
CA PRO A 545 6.92 -14.95 2.98
C PRO A 545 5.89 -14.17 3.82
N ASN A 546 5.37 -13.03 3.33
CA ASN A 546 4.41 -12.19 4.06
C ASN A 546 2.95 -12.62 3.86
N HIS A 547 2.61 -13.32 2.77
CA HIS A 547 1.25 -13.79 2.51
C HIS A 547 1.00 -15.19 3.10
N PHE A 548 1.48 -15.42 4.33
CA PHE A 548 1.27 -16.63 5.13
C PHE A 548 0.53 -16.30 6.43
N PHE A 549 -0.10 -17.32 7.04
CA PHE A 549 -0.86 -17.15 8.29
C PHE A 549 0.02 -16.68 9.45
N ASN A 550 1.21 -17.27 9.60
CA ASN A 550 2.17 -16.97 10.67
C ASN A 550 3.24 -15.93 10.24
N ASN A 551 2.84 -14.94 9.41
CA ASN A 551 3.79 -13.99 8.80
C ASN A 551 4.45 -13.03 9.79
N ASP A 552 3.86 -12.84 10.97
CA ASP A 552 4.40 -12.02 12.04
C ASP A 552 5.67 -12.65 12.64
N LEU A 553 5.69 -13.98 12.75
CA LEU A 553 6.82 -14.75 13.28
C LEU A 553 8.07 -14.64 12.41
N LYS A 554 7.91 -14.68 11.07
CA LYS A 554 9.07 -14.50 10.17
C LYS A 554 9.70 -13.11 10.33
N ASP A 555 8.89 -12.07 10.51
CA ASP A 555 9.35 -10.70 10.59
C ASP A 555 10.14 -10.54 11.87
N ARG A 556 9.59 -11.02 12.99
CA ARG A 556 10.27 -11.06 14.30
C ARG A 556 11.60 -11.80 14.22
N ALA A 557 11.64 -12.95 13.54
CA ALA A 557 12.86 -13.75 13.39
C ALA A 557 13.91 -13.07 12.47
N ILE A 558 13.51 -12.49 11.35
CA ILE A 558 14.43 -11.75 10.46
C ILE A 558 14.93 -10.48 11.15
N PHE A 559 14.06 -9.75 11.85
CA PHE A 559 14.48 -8.61 12.68
C PHE A 559 15.48 -9.02 13.76
N LEU A 560 15.35 -10.22 14.35
CA LEU A 560 16.32 -10.71 15.33
C LEU A 560 17.70 -10.85 14.70
N VAL A 561 17.79 -11.48 13.52
CA VAL A 561 19.05 -11.59 12.75
C VAL A 561 19.63 -10.21 12.43
N CYS A 562 18.79 -9.28 11.97
CA CYS A 562 19.22 -7.91 11.65
C CYS A 562 19.71 -7.16 12.90
N ALA A 563 19.05 -7.28 14.04
CA ALA A 563 19.46 -6.63 15.27
C ALA A 563 20.74 -7.24 15.86
N LEU A 564 20.86 -8.58 15.85
CA LEU A 564 22.11 -9.26 16.23
C LEU A 564 23.31 -8.77 15.42
N THR A 565 23.11 -8.23 14.22
CA THR A 565 24.17 -7.78 13.31
C THR A 565 24.15 -6.28 13.01
N ARG A 566 23.42 -5.48 13.81
CA ARG A 566 23.30 -4.01 13.66
C ARG A 566 22.80 -3.57 12.27
N ASN A 567 22.12 -4.43 11.52
CA ASN A 567 21.53 -4.13 10.21
C ASN A 567 20.12 -3.54 10.34
N VAL A 568 19.95 -2.52 11.19
CA VAL A 568 18.67 -1.80 11.40
C VAL A 568 18.93 -0.31 11.50
N GLY A 569 18.29 0.48 10.64
CA GLY A 569 18.32 1.94 10.71
C GLY A 569 19.65 2.59 10.31
N VAL A 570 20.46 1.98 9.45
CA VAL A 570 21.69 2.60 8.92
C VAL A 570 21.73 2.54 7.38
N HIS A 571 22.48 3.45 6.75
CA HIS A 571 22.68 3.42 5.30
C HIS A 571 23.43 2.15 4.88
N GLY A 572 22.91 1.45 3.89
CA GLY A 572 23.40 0.16 3.44
C GLY A 572 23.10 -1.00 4.38
N GLY A 573 22.47 -0.76 5.55
CA GLY A 573 22.19 -1.77 6.58
C GLY A 573 20.82 -1.59 7.22
N ASN A 574 19.80 -2.26 6.69
CA ASN A 574 18.43 -2.11 7.15
C ASN A 574 17.55 -3.27 6.66
N ILE A 575 16.36 -3.38 7.23
CA ILE A 575 15.32 -4.30 6.82
C ILE A 575 14.15 -3.54 6.22
N GLY A 576 13.58 -4.06 5.12
CA GLY A 576 12.42 -3.48 4.46
C GLY A 576 11.42 -4.55 4.05
N SER A 577 10.14 -4.21 4.09
CA SER A 577 9.06 -5.03 3.53
C SER A 577 8.41 -4.29 2.38
N TYR A 578 8.41 -4.91 1.20
CA TYR A 578 8.02 -4.26 -0.04
C TYR A 578 6.81 -4.92 -0.70
N ALA A 579 5.67 -4.23 -0.58
CA ALA A 579 4.37 -4.63 -1.09
C ALA A 579 3.87 -3.66 -2.17
N GLY A 580 2.60 -3.24 -2.08
CA GLY A 580 2.02 -2.08 -2.77
C GLY A 580 2.36 -0.72 -2.14
N ASN A 581 1.73 0.34 -2.64
CA ASN A 581 1.94 1.72 -2.20
C ASN A 581 1.07 2.06 -0.97
N TYR A 582 1.52 1.64 0.22
CA TYR A 582 0.70 1.66 1.44
C TYR A 582 0.89 2.89 2.34
N ARG A 583 2.02 3.59 2.26
CA ARG A 583 2.47 4.56 3.29
C ARG A 583 1.81 5.94 3.17
N SER A 584 0.50 6.04 3.36
CA SER A 584 -0.21 7.33 3.37
C SER A 584 0.25 8.29 4.47
N ALA A 585 1.00 7.82 5.48
CA ALA A 585 1.61 8.66 6.50
C ALA A 585 2.60 9.70 5.92
N LEU A 586 3.12 9.47 4.70
CA LEU A 586 3.86 10.47 3.92
C LEU A 586 3.01 11.69 3.52
N PHE A 587 1.69 11.61 3.68
CA PHE A 587 0.73 12.70 3.55
C PHE A 587 -0.11 12.79 4.83
N ASN A 588 0.54 12.94 6.00
CA ASN A 588 -0.14 13.06 7.30
C ASN A 588 -1.04 14.31 7.43
N GLY A 589 -1.05 15.21 6.44
CA GLY A 589 -2.02 16.27 6.24
C GLY A 589 -3.32 15.85 5.55
N ASN A 590 -3.46 14.60 5.08
CA ASN A 590 -4.69 14.07 4.46
C ASN A 590 -5.99 14.36 5.23
N PRO A 591 -6.03 14.37 6.58
CA PRO A 591 -7.22 14.76 7.34
C PRO A 591 -7.81 16.12 6.97
N GLN A 592 -7.01 17.07 6.45
CA GLN A 592 -7.48 18.35 5.93
C GLN A 592 -8.49 18.21 4.77
N PHE A 593 -8.52 17.04 4.12
CA PHE A 593 -9.47 16.71 3.07
C PHE A 593 -10.44 15.60 3.53
N ILE A 594 -9.95 14.44 3.94
CA ILE A 594 -10.84 13.29 4.21
C ILE A 594 -11.66 13.42 5.50
N ALA A 595 -11.19 14.26 6.43
CA ALA A 595 -11.81 14.46 7.74
C ALA A 595 -12.19 15.93 7.96
N GLU A 596 -12.30 16.77 6.92
CA GLU A 596 -12.86 18.11 7.05
C GLU A 596 -14.25 18.00 7.67
N ASN A 597 -14.59 18.84 8.63
CA ASN A 597 -15.86 18.75 9.35
C ASN A 597 -17.03 19.14 8.42
N PRO A 598 -17.94 18.22 8.03
CA PRO A 598 -19.07 18.57 7.16
C PRO A 598 -20.09 19.51 7.83
N PHE A 599 -20.04 19.67 9.16
CA PHE A 599 -20.87 20.63 9.89
C PHE A 599 -20.22 22.02 10.02
N ASP A 600 -18.95 22.15 9.64
CA ASP A 600 -18.16 23.39 9.74
C ASP A 600 -17.10 23.42 8.63
N ILE A 601 -17.57 23.68 7.41
CA ILE A 601 -16.82 23.57 6.16
C ILE A 601 -15.96 24.84 5.98
N GLU A 602 -14.70 24.69 5.54
CA GLU A 602 -13.84 25.83 5.24
C GLU A 602 -13.88 26.17 3.74
N LEU A 603 -14.64 27.23 3.42
CA LEU A 603 -14.86 27.72 2.06
C LEU A 603 -13.81 28.75 1.62
N ASP A 604 -12.96 29.24 2.53
CA ASP A 604 -11.82 30.09 2.21
C ASP A 604 -10.63 29.24 1.73
N PRO A 605 -10.19 29.36 0.46
CA PRO A 605 -9.12 28.54 -0.08
C PRO A 605 -7.76 28.75 0.60
N THR A 606 -7.58 29.86 1.32
CA THR A 606 -6.30 30.22 1.96
C THR A 606 -6.16 29.66 3.37
N LYS A 607 -7.26 29.18 3.97
CA LYS A 607 -7.30 28.70 5.35
C LYS A 607 -7.21 27.17 5.43
N PRO A 608 -6.63 26.63 6.52
CA PRO A 608 -6.71 25.20 6.80
C PRO A 608 -8.15 24.80 7.13
N ALA A 609 -8.52 23.59 6.75
CA ALA A 609 -9.80 23.00 7.10
C ALA A 609 -9.81 22.61 8.59
N ARG A 610 -10.98 22.79 9.23
CA ARG A 610 -11.26 22.28 10.57
C ARG A 610 -11.63 20.81 10.45
N THR A 611 -10.92 19.95 11.17
CA THR A 611 -11.04 18.50 11.01
C THR A 611 -11.84 17.86 12.13
N LYS A 612 -12.83 17.05 11.77
CA LYS A 612 -13.52 16.13 12.68
C LYS A 612 -13.91 14.88 11.88
N SER A 613 -13.42 13.73 12.33
CA SER A 613 -13.71 12.45 11.69
C SER A 613 -15.01 11.88 12.24
N TYR A 614 -15.96 11.64 11.35
CA TYR A 614 -17.23 10.98 11.60
C TYR A 614 -17.30 9.58 10.99
N TYR A 615 -16.47 9.30 9.98
CA TYR A 615 -16.28 7.95 9.49
C TYR A 615 -15.31 7.18 10.38
N LYS A 616 -15.40 5.85 10.38
CA LYS A 616 -14.42 4.99 11.06
C LYS A 616 -13.97 3.88 10.13
N MET A 617 -12.67 3.61 10.16
CA MET A 617 -12.08 2.50 9.42
C MET A 617 -12.46 1.16 10.07
N GLU A 618 -12.71 0.16 9.22
CA GLU A 618 -12.86 -1.23 9.59
C GLU A 618 -12.14 -2.10 8.55
N SER A 619 -11.85 -3.36 8.89
CA SER A 619 -11.19 -4.23 7.93
C SER A 619 -12.16 -4.92 6.98
N ALA A 620 -11.84 -4.91 5.69
CA ALA A 620 -12.58 -5.65 4.68
C ALA A 620 -12.46 -7.18 4.85
N HIS A 621 -11.56 -7.69 5.70
CA HIS A 621 -11.46 -9.12 5.99
C HIS A 621 -12.76 -9.69 6.56
N TYR A 622 -13.47 -8.91 7.39
CA TYR A 622 -14.74 -9.34 7.98
C TYR A 622 -15.83 -9.50 6.93
N PHE A 623 -15.81 -8.63 5.91
CA PHE A 623 -16.67 -8.77 4.74
C PHE A 623 -16.33 -10.05 3.97
N ASN A 624 -15.05 -10.26 3.62
CA ASN A 624 -14.60 -11.48 2.94
C ASN A 624 -14.95 -12.76 3.71
N TYR A 625 -14.97 -12.68 5.04
CA TYR A 625 -15.31 -13.77 5.94
C TYR A 625 -16.83 -13.92 6.17
N GLY A 626 -17.66 -13.59 5.17
CA GLY A 626 -19.10 -13.77 5.24
C GLY A 626 -19.88 -12.59 5.84
N ASP A 627 -19.26 -11.41 5.95
CA ASP A 627 -19.81 -10.20 6.58
C ASP A 627 -20.14 -10.43 8.08
N ARG A 628 -19.15 -10.95 8.83
CA ARG A 628 -19.26 -11.30 10.26
C ARG A 628 -17.94 -11.07 11.04
N PRO A 629 -17.99 -10.92 12.38
CA PRO A 629 -16.79 -10.91 13.21
C PRO A 629 -16.19 -12.32 13.35
N LEU A 630 -14.95 -12.39 13.85
CA LEU A 630 -14.31 -13.65 14.21
C LEU A 630 -14.80 -14.09 15.60
N ARG A 631 -15.57 -15.17 15.64
CA ARG A 631 -16.00 -15.89 16.84
C ARG A 631 -15.59 -17.36 16.79
N ILE A 632 -15.13 -17.88 17.92
CA ILE A 632 -14.91 -19.31 18.12
C ILE A 632 -15.62 -19.70 19.42
N GLY A 633 -16.63 -20.56 19.32
CA GLY A 633 -17.59 -20.79 20.40
C GLY A 633 -18.25 -19.47 20.83
N ASN A 634 -18.20 -19.17 22.12
CA ASN A 634 -18.77 -17.94 22.69
C ASN A 634 -17.79 -16.75 22.71
N LYS A 635 -16.50 -16.95 22.39
CA LYS A 635 -15.47 -15.91 22.46
C LYS A 635 -15.45 -15.06 21.18
N LEU A 636 -15.51 -13.73 21.35
CA LEU A 636 -15.39 -12.74 20.28
C LEU A 636 -13.93 -12.29 20.15
N PHE A 637 -13.19 -12.84 19.19
CA PHE A 637 -11.77 -12.52 18.99
C PHE A 637 -11.54 -11.18 18.29
N THR A 638 -12.50 -10.69 17.52
CA THR A 638 -12.42 -9.37 16.88
C THR A 638 -12.21 -8.22 17.89
N GLY A 639 -12.64 -8.40 19.14
CA GLY A 639 -12.56 -7.36 20.18
C GLY A 639 -13.48 -6.16 19.89
N LYS A 640 -13.66 -5.26 20.87
CA LYS A 640 -14.61 -4.15 20.76
C LYS A 640 -14.14 -3.01 19.83
N THR A 641 -12.82 -2.80 19.74
CA THR A 641 -12.23 -1.67 19.01
C THR A 641 -12.34 -1.83 17.49
N HIS A 642 -12.32 -3.08 17.00
CA HIS A 642 -12.29 -3.43 15.57
C HIS A 642 -13.58 -4.09 15.06
N LEU A 643 -14.67 -4.07 15.86
CA LEU A 643 -15.96 -4.64 15.45
C LEU A 643 -16.45 -4.04 14.11
N PRO A 644 -16.72 -4.88 13.09
CA PRO A 644 -17.33 -4.43 11.85
C PRO A 644 -18.81 -4.11 12.05
N THR A 645 -19.40 -3.35 11.14
CA THR A 645 -20.87 -3.20 11.04
C THR A 645 -21.42 -3.90 9.79
N PRO A 646 -22.72 -4.27 9.74
CA PRO A 646 -23.31 -4.96 8.59
C PRO A 646 -23.10 -4.19 7.27
N THR A 647 -22.87 -4.90 6.17
CA THR A 647 -22.60 -4.26 4.87
C THR A 647 -23.84 -4.26 3.98
N LYS A 648 -24.31 -3.06 3.59
CA LYS A 648 -25.45 -2.88 2.67
C LYS A 648 -25.10 -2.09 1.42
N VAL A 649 -24.08 -1.25 1.50
CA VAL A 649 -23.49 -0.59 0.33
C VAL A 649 -21.99 -0.82 0.30
N MET A 650 -21.48 -1.10 -0.90
CA MET A 650 -20.04 -1.09 -1.20
C MET A 650 -19.78 -0.07 -2.29
N TRP A 651 -19.00 0.96 -2.00
CA TRP A 651 -18.55 1.91 -3.01
C TRP A 651 -17.02 1.98 -3.03
N PHE A 652 -16.42 1.59 -4.15
CA PHE A 652 -14.98 1.64 -4.32
C PHE A 652 -14.52 2.17 -5.69
N ALA A 653 -13.27 2.64 -5.72
CA ALA A 653 -12.65 3.26 -6.89
C ALA A 653 -11.21 2.76 -7.05
N ASN A 654 -10.73 2.69 -8.30
CA ASN A 654 -9.36 2.27 -8.63
C ASN A 654 -8.95 0.94 -7.94
N SER A 655 -9.89 0.00 -7.87
CA SER A 655 -9.68 -1.27 -7.17
C SER A 655 -10.50 -2.40 -7.78
N ASN A 656 -9.84 -3.21 -8.59
CA ASN A 656 -10.36 -4.53 -8.96
C ASN A 656 -10.12 -5.57 -7.84
N SER A 657 -9.34 -5.24 -6.80
CA SER A 657 -8.98 -6.24 -5.79
C SER A 657 -10.16 -6.63 -4.91
N ILE A 658 -11.00 -5.68 -4.51
CA ILE A 658 -12.08 -5.93 -3.53
C ILE A 658 -13.18 -6.90 -4.02
N LEU A 659 -13.34 -7.11 -5.33
CA LEU A 659 -14.23 -8.15 -5.87
C LEU A 659 -13.50 -9.08 -6.85
N GLY A 660 -12.78 -8.53 -7.83
CA GLY A 660 -12.14 -9.32 -8.88
C GLY A 660 -10.89 -10.11 -8.49
N ASN A 661 -10.22 -9.77 -7.38
CA ASN A 661 -9.03 -10.49 -6.87
C ASN A 661 -9.09 -10.69 -5.35
N ILE A 662 -10.30 -10.86 -4.83
CA ILE A 662 -10.55 -11.05 -3.40
C ILE A 662 -10.19 -12.50 -2.99
N LYS A 663 -9.58 -12.68 -1.82
CA LYS A 663 -9.41 -14.01 -1.25
C LYS A 663 -10.81 -14.58 -0.94
N TRP A 664 -11.00 -15.89 -1.10
CA TRP A 664 -12.30 -16.54 -0.86
C TRP A 664 -13.41 -16.10 -1.85
N HIS A 665 -13.02 -15.74 -3.09
CA HIS A 665 -13.91 -15.13 -4.10
C HIS A 665 -15.23 -15.87 -4.33
N TYR A 666 -15.21 -17.19 -4.49
CA TYR A 666 -16.43 -17.95 -4.76
C TYR A 666 -17.49 -17.74 -3.66
N ASP A 667 -17.10 -17.90 -2.40
CA ASP A 667 -18.01 -17.76 -1.27
C ASP A 667 -18.45 -16.30 -1.07
N VAL A 668 -17.56 -15.34 -1.33
CA VAL A 668 -17.94 -13.92 -1.35
C VAL A 668 -19.05 -13.69 -2.37
N VAL A 669 -18.86 -14.13 -3.62
CA VAL A 669 -19.83 -13.93 -4.69
C VAL A 669 -21.16 -14.65 -4.42
N VAL A 670 -21.11 -15.90 -3.96
CA VAL A 670 -22.30 -16.75 -3.85
C VAL A 670 -23.05 -16.52 -2.53
N ASN A 671 -22.35 -16.29 -1.41
CA ASN A 671 -22.94 -16.28 -0.08
C ASN A 671 -22.91 -14.91 0.60
N THR A 672 -21.97 -14.03 0.24
CA THR A 672 -21.81 -12.71 0.88
C THR A 672 -22.45 -11.58 0.09
N LEU A 673 -22.17 -11.46 -1.21
CA LEU A 673 -22.73 -10.40 -2.07
C LEU A 673 -24.26 -10.36 -2.10
N PRO A 674 -25.02 -11.47 -2.00
CA PRO A 674 -26.48 -11.40 -1.92
C PRO A 674 -27.02 -10.62 -0.71
N LYS A 675 -26.18 -10.35 0.30
CA LYS A 675 -26.54 -9.52 1.46
C LYS A 675 -26.43 -8.01 1.17
N VAL A 676 -25.74 -7.62 0.09
CA VAL A 676 -25.43 -6.23 -0.27
C VAL A 676 -26.44 -5.71 -1.29
N GLU A 677 -26.94 -4.49 -1.07
CA GLU A 677 -28.06 -3.91 -1.83
C GLU A 677 -27.61 -2.86 -2.86
N MET A 678 -26.40 -2.34 -2.74
CA MET A 678 -25.80 -1.50 -3.79
C MET A 678 -24.29 -1.67 -3.85
N ILE A 679 -23.77 -1.89 -5.05
CA ILE A 679 -22.35 -1.90 -5.37
C ILE A 679 -22.06 -0.83 -6.40
N VAL A 680 -21.19 0.11 -6.07
CA VAL A 680 -20.78 1.22 -6.95
C VAL A 680 -19.30 1.12 -7.24
N VAL A 681 -18.95 1.16 -8.51
CA VAL A 681 -17.57 1.08 -9.00
C VAL A 681 -17.23 2.31 -9.82
N GLN A 682 -16.17 3.01 -9.43
CA GLN A 682 -15.55 4.04 -10.28
C GLN A 682 -14.31 3.44 -10.94
N ASP A 683 -14.37 3.24 -12.26
CA ASP A 683 -13.29 2.63 -13.02
C ASP A 683 -13.21 3.21 -14.44
N TRP A 684 -11.99 3.30 -14.95
CA TRP A 684 -11.73 3.72 -16.31
C TRP A 684 -11.63 2.51 -17.26
N TRP A 685 -11.35 1.32 -16.73
CA TRP A 685 -11.32 0.09 -17.49
C TRP A 685 -12.37 -0.88 -16.96
N TRP A 686 -13.10 -1.56 -17.83
CA TRP A 686 -14.13 -2.51 -17.44
C TRP A 686 -13.46 -3.76 -16.84
N THR A 687 -13.48 -3.84 -15.52
CA THR A 687 -12.85 -4.90 -14.72
C THR A 687 -13.87 -5.94 -14.26
N ALA A 688 -13.41 -7.04 -13.65
CA ALA A 688 -14.31 -8.03 -13.08
C ALA A 688 -15.21 -7.44 -11.98
N SER A 689 -14.74 -6.44 -11.22
CA SER A 689 -15.58 -5.69 -10.29
C SER A 689 -16.76 -4.99 -10.97
N CYS A 690 -16.60 -4.50 -12.20
CA CYS A 690 -17.70 -3.88 -12.95
C CYS A 690 -18.83 -4.88 -13.21
N GLU A 691 -18.51 -6.14 -13.54
CA GLU A 691 -19.52 -7.19 -13.82
C GLU A 691 -20.46 -7.48 -12.65
N TYR A 692 -19.99 -7.25 -11.42
CA TYR A 692 -20.78 -7.45 -10.20
C TYR A 692 -21.33 -6.14 -9.61
N ALA A 693 -21.09 -5.00 -10.26
CA ALA A 693 -21.58 -3.72 -9.79
C ALA A 693 -23.08 -3.53 -10.10
N ASP A 694 -23.69 -2.59 -9.41
CA ASP A 694 -25.02 -2.07 -9.73
C ASP A 694 -24.93 -0.75 -10.51
N VAL A 695 -23.91 0.06 -10.21
CA VAL A 695 -23.59 1.32 -10.89
C VAL A 695 -22.10 1.36 -11.22
N VAL A 696 -21.77 1.62 -12.48
CA VAL A 696 -20.39 1.84 -12.94
C VAL A 696 -20.27 3.28 -13.44
N PHE A 697 -19.45 4.08 -12.75
CA PHE A 697 -19.10 5.43 -13.16
C PHE A 697 -17.80 5.40 -13.97
N PRO A 698 -17.81 5.83 -15.26
CA PRO A 698 -16.62 5.86 -16.09
C PRO A 698 -15.72 7.02 -15.68
N VAL A 699 -14.54 6.73 -15.16
CA VAL A 699 -13.58 7.78 -14.78
C VAL A 699 -12.51 8.04 -15.83
N ASP A 700 -11.89 9.21 -15.75
CA ASP A 700 -10.76 9.61 -16.59
C ASP A 700 -9.62 8.58 -16.50
N SER A 701 -9.00 8.25 -17.64
CA SER A 701 -7.71 7.56 -17.64
C SER A 701 -6.60 8.54 -17.26
N TRP A 702 -5.47 8.07 -16.75
CA TRP A 702 -4.37 8.97 -16.35
C TRP A 702 -3.87 9.89 -17.48
N ALA A 703 -4.05 9.50 -18.74
CA ALA A 703 -3.65 10.29 -19.90
C ALA A 703 -4.60 11.46 -20.23
N GLU A 704 -5.79 11.52 -19.62
CA GLU A 704 -6.81 12.54 -19.90
C GLU A 704 -7.27 13.31 -18.65
N PHE A 705 -6.50 13.26 -17.55
CA PHE A 705 -6.82 13.94 -16.29
C PHE A 705 -7.03 15.45 -16.46
N LYS A 706 -8.07 15.97 -15.78
CA LYS A 706 -8.48 17.38 -15.77
C LYS A 706 -8.28 18.09 -14.45
N TYR A 707 -8.09 17.32 -13.37
CA TYR A 707 -7.63 17.82 -12.09
C TYR A 707 -6.25 17.25 -11.75
N PRO A 708 -5.42 18.04 -11.05
CA PRO A 708 -4.19 17.53 -10.49
C PRO A 708 -4.51 16.61 -9.32
N ASP A 709 -3.58 15.71 -9.05
CA ASP A 709 -3.53 14.90 -7.84
C ASP A 709 -2.05 14.63 -7.53
N MET A 710 -1.73 14.02 -6.40
CA MET A 710 -0.36 13.64 -6.06
C MET A 710 -0.24 12.26 -5.42
N THR A 711 0.96 11.70 -5.50
CA THR A 711 1.32 10.37 -5.00
C THR A 711 2.80 10.36 -4.60
N ALA A 712 3.22 9.34 -3.87
CA ALA A 712 4.61 9.04 -3.56
C ALA A 712 4.84 7.52 -3.62
N SER A 713 6.04 7.06 -3.34
CA SER A 713 6.35 5.64 -3.31
C SER A 713 7.05 5.22 -2.02
N VAL A 714 6.89 3.93 -1.68
CA VAL A 714 7.66 3.25 -0.65
C VAL A 714 9.04 2.81 -1.15
N THR A 715 9.23 2.59 -2.47
CA THR A 715 10.48 2.05 -3.05
C THR A 715 11.42 3.11 -3.62
N ASN A 716 10.92 4.33 -3.84
CA ASN A 716 11.70 5.42 -4.41
C ASN A 716 11.34 6.76 -3.74
N PRO A 717 12.23 7.76 -3.80
CA PRO A 717 12.14 8.97 -2.99
C PRO A 717 11.26 10.08 -3.61
N PHE A 718 10.47 9.78 -4.64
CA PHE A 718 9.82 10.84 -5.43
C PHE A 718 8.43 11.21 -4.89
N LEU A 719 8.22 12.51 -4.69
CA LEU A 719 6.92 13.15 -4.66
C LEU A 719 6.48 13.44 -6.10
N GLN A 720 5.35 12.88 -6.51
CA GLN A 720 4.90 12.93 -7.90
C GLN A 720 3.50 13.51 -8.00
N VAL A 721 3.28 14.29 -9.07
CA VAL A 721 2.01 14.93 -9.37
C VAL A 721 1.44 14.30 -10.64
N PHE A 722 0.14 14.04 -10.64
CA PHE A 722 -0.63 13.80 -11.86
C PHE A 722 -0.91 15.17 -12.49
N PRO A 723 -0.21 15.60 -13.54
CA PRO A 723 -0.46 16.90 -14.12
C PRO A 723 -1.79 16.91 -14.88
N ARG A 724 -2.42 18.09 -14.98
CA ARG A 724 -3.49 18.27 -15.96
C ARG A 724 -2.96 18.02 -17.37
N THR A 725 -3.69 17.23 -18.14
CA THR A 725 -3.27 16.81 -19.49
C THR A 725 -4.00 17.62 -20.56
N GLY A 726 -3.30 17.89 -21.67
CA GLY A 726 -3.86 18.59 -22.83
C GLY A 726 -4.80 17.74 -23.69
N LEU A 727 -4.81 16.42 -23.52
CA LEU A 727 -5.66 15.51 -24.29
C LEU A 727 -7.13 15.68 -23.88
N PRO A 728 -8.07 16.01 -24.78
CA PRO A 728 -9.49 16.02 -24.46
C PRO A 728 -9.96 14.68 -23.89
N ARG A 729 -11.03 14.68 -23.08
CA ARG A 729 -11.64 13.42 -22.65
C ARG A 729 -12.09 12.63 -23.88
N LEU A 730 -11.64 11.38 -23.96
CA LEU A 730 -11.91 10.49 -25.10
C LEU A 730 -13.37 10.02 -25.14
N HIS A 731 -13.99 9.96 -23.97
CA HIS A 731 -15.38 9.55 -23.78
C HIS A 731 -16.09 10.50 -22.80
N ASN A 732 -17.33 10.20 -22.44
CA ASN A 732 -18.08 10.98 -21.44
C ASN A 732 -17.68 10.59 -20.02
N THR A 733 -16.38 10.62 -19.73
CA THR A 733 -15.81 10.33 -18.43
C THR A 733 -15.79 11.57 -17.55
N ARG A 734 -15.64 11.37 -16.24
CA ARG A 734 -15.36 12.44 -15.27
C ARG A 734 -14.23 12.01 -14.34
N SER A 735 -13.60 12.92 -13.63
CA SER A 735 -12.62 12.57 -12.60
C SER A 735 -13.31 11.88 -11.41
N ASP A 736 -12.65 10.96 -10.70
CA ASP A 736 -13.25 10.24 -9.57
C ASP A 736 -13.87 11.17 -8.51
N ILE A 737 -13.22 12.32 -8.26
CA ILE A 737 -13.70 13.32 -7.31
C ILE A 737 -15.00 14.02 -7.76
N GLU A 738 -15.21 14.19 -9.07
CA GLU A 738 -16.47 14.73 -9.61
C GLU A 738 -17.64 13.77 -9.40
N VAL A 739 -17.38 12.47 -9.37
CA VAL A 739 -18.42 11.47 -9.09
C VAL A 739 -18.95 11.64 -7.66
N CYS A 740 -18.05 11.80 -6.69
CA CYS A 740 -18.41 12.02 -5.28
C CYS A 740 -19.13 13.36 -5.09
N ALA A 741 -18.68 14.42 -5.78
CA ALA A 741 -19.32 15.73 -5.78
C ALA A 741 -20.74 15.67 -6.38
N GLY A 742 -20.92 15.01 -7.53
CA GLY A 742 -22.21 14.88 -8.19
C GLY A 742 -23.27 14.15 -7.35
N VAL A 743 -22.90 13.00 -6.75
CA VAL A 743 -23.80 12.28 -5.83
C VAL A 743 -24.10 13.11 -4.58
N SER A 744 -23.13 13.84 -4.05
CA SER A 744 -23.34 14.70 -2.88
C SER A 744 -24.27 15.88 -3.20
N ARG A 745 -24.15 16.49 -4.38
CA ARG A 745 -25.07 17.52 -4.85
C ARG A 745 -26.51 16.99 -4.89
N ARG A 746 -26.69 15.78 -5.39
CA ARG A 746 -28.01 15.15 -5.43
C ARG A 746 -28.54 14.79 -4.03
N LEU A 747 -27.66 14.37 -3.12
CA LEU A 747 -28.03 14.21 -1.70
C LEU A 747 -28.45 15.55 -1.08
N ALA A 748 -27.81 16.67 -1.45
CA ALA A 748 -28.21 18.00 -0.98
C ALA A 748 -29.65 18.32 -1.37
N GLU A 749 -30.04 18.02 -2.61
CA GLU A 749 -31.40 18.23 -3.11
C GLU A 749 -32.42 17.30 -2.41
N LEU A 750 -32.11 16.01 -2.30
CA LEU A 750 -32.99 15.02 -1.66
C LEU A 750 -33.19 15.27 -0.16
N THR A 751 -32.18 15.84 0.49
CA THR A 751 -32.20 16.12 1.93
C THR A 751 -32.54 17.58 2.25
N GLY A 752 -32.53 18.49 1.28
CA GLY A 752 -32.62 19.93 1.52
C GLY A 752 -31.43 20.50 2.30
N ASP A 753 -30.33 19.75 2.46
CA ASP A 753 -29.14 20.17 3.20
C ASP A 753 -28.01 20.55 2.24
N ARG A 754 -27.85 21.86 2.01
CA ARG A 754 -26.84 22.41 1.10
C ARG A 754 -25.40 22.06 1.46
N ARG A 755 -25.13 21.70 2.73
CA ARG A 755 -23.78 21.34 3.18
C ARG A 755 -23.19 20.17 2.40
N PHE A 756 -24.01 19.24 1.91
CA PHE A 756 -23.52 18.17 1.04
C PHE A 756 -22.88 18.70 -0.26
N ALA A 757 -23.44 19.76 -0.86
CA ALA A 757 -22.89 20.38 -2.07
C ALA A 757 -21.70 21.29 -1.74
N ASP A 758 -21.83 22.13 -0.69
CA ASP A 758 -20.79 23.07 -0.27
C ASP A 758 -19.48 22.36 0.11
N TYR A 759 -19.58 21.12 0.61
CA TYR A 759 -18.44 20.27 0.94
C TYR A 759 -17.57 19.92 -0.29
N TRP A 760 -18.05 20.13 -1.51
CA TRP A 760 -17.30 19.90 -2.75
C TRP A 760 -17.13 21.17 -3.58
N LYS A 761 -17.32 22.35 -2.99
CA LYS A 761 -17.23 23.66 -3.66
C LYS A 761 -16.03 23.79 -4.60
N PHE A 762 -14.83 23.43 -4.15
CA PHE A 762 -13.62 23.60 -4.97
C PHE A 762 -13.52 22.62 -6.14
N VAL A 763 -14.28 21.51 -6.12
CA VAL A 763 -14.43 20.65 -7.30
C VAL A 763 -15.27 21.37 -8.35
N GLU A 764 -16.44 21.89 -7.94
CA GLU A 764 -17.37 22.61 -8.83
C GLU A 764 -16.77 23.88 -9.43
N GLU A 765 -15.90 24.57 -8.67
CA GLU A 765 -15.16 25.75 -9.15
C GLU A 765 -13.91 25.39 -9.98
N GLY A 766 -13.57 24.11 -10.08
CA GLY A 766 -12.39 23.64 -10.81
C GLY A 766 -11.04 23.86 -10.11
N LYS A 767 -11.05 24.15 -8.81
CA LYS A 767 -9.90 24.54 -7.97
C LYS A 767 -9.43 23.44 -7.01
N VAL A 768 -9.31 22.20 -7.50
CA VAL A 768 -8.92 21.04 -6.68
C VAL A 768 -7.56 21.20 -5.99
N GLU A 769 -6.67 22.02 -6.57
CA GLU A 769 -5.38 22.40 -5.99
C GLU A 769 -5.48 22.99 -4.57
N VAL A 770 -6.62 23.58 -4.19
CA VAL A 770 -6.85 24.07 -2.82
C VAL A 770 -6.76 22.93 -1.81
N TYR A 771 -7.39 21.79 -2.09
CA TYR A 771 -7.34 20.61 -1.22
C TYR A 771 -5.92 20.05 -1.14
N LEU A 772 -5.23 19.95 -2.29
CA LEU A 772 -3.86 19.47 -2.35
C LEU A 772 -2.90 20.36 -1.55
N GLN A 773 -3.02 21.68 -1.68
CA GLN A 773 -2.17 22.62 -0.97
C GLN A 773 -2.40 22.56 0.55
N ARG A 774 -3.65 22.38 1.01
CA ARG A 774 -3.94 22.14 2.43
C ARG A 774 -3.25 20.88 2.95
N ILE A 775 -3.29 19.78 2.18
CA ILE A 775 -2.60 18.53 2.53
C ILE A 775 -1.08 18.74 2.56
N LEU A 776 -0.51 19.39 1.57
CA LEU A 776 0.94 19.67 1.51
C LEU A 776 1.40 20.50 2.71
N ASN A 777 0.66 21.57 3.02
CA ASN A 777 0.96 22.47 4.13
C ASN A 777 0.84 21.77 5.49
N ALA A 778 -0.07 20.81 5.61
CA ALA A 778 -0.33 20.06 6.83
C ALA A 778 0.50 18.76 6.94
N SER A 779 1.37 18.45 5.97
CA SER A 779 2.20 17.24 6.01
C SER A 779 3.67 17.53 6.26
N THR A 780 4.30 16.83 7.21
CA THR A 780 5.70 17.07 7.61
C THR A 780 6.70 16.81 6.48
N THR A 781 6.42 15.83 5.62
CA THR A 781 7.27 15.38 4.51
C THR A 781 7.07 16.17 3.21
N THR A 782 6.21 17.18 3.20
CA THR A 782 5.95 18.00 1.99
C THR A 782 5.76 19.49 2.29
N ARG A 783 5.75 19.90 3.56
CA ARG A 783 5.54 21.28 3.96
C ARG A 783 6.57 22.20 3.31
N GLY A 784 6.09 23.27 2.68
CA GLY A 784 6.90 24.24 1.96
C GLY A 784 6.77 24.12 0.43
N TYR A 785 6.34 22.97 -0.09
CA TYR A 785 6.05 22.86 -1.52
C TYR A 785 4.76 23.60 -1.90
N ARG A 786 4.75 24.14 -3.12
CA ARG A 786 3.57 24.70 -3.78
C ARG A 786 3.08 23.76 -4.86
N ILE A 787 1.80 23.38 -4.82
CA ILE A 787 1.22 22.42 -5.77
C ILE A 787 1.33 22.91 -7.22
N GLU A 788 1.20 24.21 -7.46
CA GLU A 788 1.32 24.81 -8.80
C GLU A 788 2.73 24.61 -9.40
N GLU A 789 3.78 24.74 -8.58
CA GLU A 789 5.16 24.50 -9.01
C GLU A 789 5.43 23.02 -9.25
N LEU A 790 4.91 22.16 -8.37
CA LEU A 790 5.02 20.72 -8.53
C LEU A 790 4.31 20.25 -9.82
N GLU A 791 3.13 20.79 -10.11
CA GLU A 791 2.39 20.51 -11.34
C GLU A 791 3.15 21.02 -12.58
N ALA A 792 3.72 22.22 -12.53
CA ALA A 792 4.52 22.77 -13.62
C ALA A 792 5.75 21.89 -13.93
N LYS A 793 6.49 21.47 -12.90
CA LYS A 793 7.60 20.52 -13.04
C LYS A 793 7.15 19.17 -13.59
N ALA A 794 6.02 18.64 -13.12
CA ALA A 794 5.48 17.37 -13.61
C ALA A 794 5.07 17.45 -15.09
N LYS A 795 4.58 18.60 -15.58
CA LYS A 795 4.32 18.85 -17.01
C LYS A 795 5.58 18.83 -17.86
N GLU A 796 6.75 19.11 -17.27
CA GLU A 796 8.07 18.96 -17.89
C GLU A 796 8.68 17.56 -17.67
N GLY A 797 7.98 16.66 -16.98
CA GLY A 797 8.42 15.30 -16.69
C GLY A 797 9.36 15.19 -15.48
N ILE A 798 9.46 16.24 -14.66
CA ILE A 798 10.35 16.34 -13.50
C ILE A 798 9.53 16.16 -12.21
N PRO A 799 9.84 15.15 -11.38
CA PRO A 799 9.24 15.02 -10.05
C PRO A 799 9.99 15.86 -9.01
N ALA A 800 9.46 15.91 -7.79
CA ALA A 800 10.19 16.41 -6.63
C ALA A 800 10.67 15.23 -5.75
N LEU A 801 11.61 15.51 -4.85
CA LEU A 801 11.98 14.56 -3.80
C LEU A 801 11.08 14.76 -2.57
N ILE A 802 10.74 13.68 -1.88
CA ILE A 802 9.99 13.78 -0.63
C ILE A 802 10.91 14.24 0.51
N LEU A 803 10.39 15.07 1.43
CA LEU A 803 11.19 15.65 2.53
C LEU A 803 11.33 14.66 3.69
N THR A 804 12.16 13.65 3.51
CA THR A 804 12.54 12.72 4.59
C THR A 804 13.80 13.19 5.30
N ARG A 805 14.03 12.68 6.51
CA ARG A 805 15.20 13.04 7.33
C ARG A 805 16.53 12.64 6.68
N THR A 806 16.52 11.55 5.92
CA THR A 806 17.65 11.04 5.15
C THR A 806 17.29 10.93 3.66
N TYR A 807 18.31 11.04 2.80
CA TYR A 807 18.24 10.74 1.37
C TYR A 807 19.46 9.90 0.97
N PRO A 808 19.28 8.64 0.52
CA PRO A 808 18.03 7.89 0.41
C PRO A 808 17.30 7.72 1.76
N LYS A 809 15.98 7.48 1.72
CA LYS A 809 15.16 7.29 2.93
C LYS A 809 15.60 6.05 3.69
N ILE A 810 15.87 6.18 4.98
CA ILE A 810 16.17 5.08 5.94
C ILE A 810 15.25 5.19 7.14
N MET A 811 14.24 4.33 7.22
CA MET A 811 13.40 4.25 8.41
C MET A 811 14.19 3.60 9.56
N GLY A 812 14.07 4.18 10.76
CA GLY A 812 14.82 3.72 11.94
C GLY A 812 16.12 4.48 12.20
N TRP A 813 16.50 5.43 11.33
CA TRP A 813 17.76 6.19 11.44
C TRP A 813 17.94 6.86 12.81
N GLU A 814 16.95 7.60 13.28
CA GLU A 814 17.04 8.36 14.52
C GLU A 814 17.13 7.44 15.75
N HIS A 815 16.56 6.25 15.65
CA HIS A 815 16.55 5.28 16.73
C HIS A 815 17.95 4.70 16.93
N THR A 816 18.58 4.25 15.84
CA THR A 816 19.91 3.64 15.86
C THR A 816 21.04 4.65 15.99
N ASN A 817 20.94 5.84 15.36
CA ASN A 817 22.06 6.79 15.26
C ASN A 817 21.93 7.98 16.23
N GLU A 818 20.71 8.35 16.63
CA GLU A 818 20.48 9.47 17.56
C GLU A 818 20.04 8.97 18.96
N SER A 819 20.03 7.65 19.18
CA SER A 819 19.59 7.03 20.43
C SER A 819 18.17 7.44 20.87
N LYS A 820 17.26 7.65 19.92
CA LYS A 820 15.85 7.90 20.24
C LYS A 820 15.11 6.58 20.52
N PRO A 821 14.15 6.53 21.47
CA PRO A 821 13.43 5.31 21.77
C PRO A 821 12.55 4.88 20.60
N TRP A 822 12.46 3.58 20.32
CA TRP A 822 11.47 3.00 19.41
C TRP A 822 10.05 3.24 19.91
N TYR A 823 9.06 3.18 19.02
CA TYR A 823 7.64 3.42 19.36
C TYR A 823 6.99 2.29 20.17
N THR A 824 7.80 1.42 20.76
CA THR A 824 7.41 0.29 21.61
C THR A 824 7.29 0.69 23.09
N LYS A 825 6.74 -0.22 23.92
CA LYS A 825 6.60 0.00 25.38
C LYS A 825 7.97 0.12 26.06
N THR A 826 8.97 -0.65 25.60
CA THR A 826 10.33 -0.67 26.15
C THR A 826 11.24 0.39 25.52
N GLY A 827 10.80 1.06 24.45
CA GLY A 827 11.64 2.01 23.72
C GLY A 827 12.73 1.34 22.87
N ARG A 828 12.70 0.02 22.76
CA ARG A 828 13.70 -0.83 22.12
C ARG A 828 13.06 -1.66 21.01
N LEU A 829 13.87 -2.35 20.22
CA LEU A 829 13.40 -3.44 19.38
C LEU A 829 12.91 -4.59 20.27
N GLU A 830 11.63 -4.93 20.19
CA GLU A 830 10.97 -5.91 21.06
C GLU A 830 10.90 -7.30 20.44
N TYR A 831 11.44 -8.28 21.14
CA TYR A 831 11.34 -9.69 20.78
C TYR A 831 10.45 -10.46 21.76
N TYR A 832 10.21 -9.93 22.96
CA TYR A 832 9.37 -10.54 23.98
C TYR A 832 7.96 -9.92 24.08
N ARG A 833 6.94 -10.76 23.93
CA ARG A 833 5.51 -10.42 24.01
C ARG A 833 4.88 -11.06 25.25
N PRO A 834 4.76 -10.33 26.37
CA PRO A 834 4.20 -10.83 27.63
C PRO A 834 2.67 -10.80 27.65
N GLU A 835 2.01 -10.39 26.57
CA GLU A 835 0.56 -10.34 26.53
C GLU A 835 -0.02 -11.77 26.66
N PRO A 836 -1.14 -11.95 27.39
CA PRO A 836 -1.70 -13.27 27.68
C PRO A 836 -1.91 -14.14 26.44
N GLU A 837 -2.34 -13.54 25.32
CA GLU A 837 -2.58 -14.26 24.08
C GLU A 837 -1.28 -14.86 23.52
N PHE A 838 -0.18 -14.10 23.50
CA PHE A 838 1.11 -14.62 23.02
C PHE A 838 1.67 -15.69 23.96
N ILE A 839 1.45 -15.56 25.27
CA ILE A 839 1.85 -16.60 26.23
C ILE A 839 1.02 -17.87 26.03
N GLU A 840 -0.31 -17.75 25.92
CA GLU A 840 -1.25 -18.86 25.71
C GLU A 840 -0.90 -19.67 24.45
N TYR A 841 -0.55 -18.98 23.36
CA TYR A 841 -0.14 -19.63 22.12
C TYR A 841 1.36 -19.95 22.04
N GLY A 842 2.17 -19.68 23.07
CA GLY A 842 3.60 -19.99 23.09
C GLY A 842 4.43 -19.19 22.08
N GLU A 843 4.03 -17.95 21.81
CA GLU A 843 4.62 -17.03 20.82
C GLU A 843 5.21 -15.77 21.49
N ALA A 844 5.45 -15.86 22.81
CA ALA A 844 6.08 -14.78 23.58
C ALA A 844 7.45 -14.39 23.04
N ILE A 845 8.25 -15.34 22.52
CA ILE A 845 9.51 -15.08 21.80
C ILE A 845 9.33 -15.31 20.28
N PRO A 846 10.27 -14.90 19.41
CA PRO A 846 10.22 -15.29 18.00
C PRO A 846 10.34 -16.81 17.90
N VAL A 847 9.33 -17.46 17.32
CA VAL A 847 9.25 -18.91 17.16
C VAL A 847 8.95 -19.30 15.72
N TYR A 848 9.05 -20.60 15.41
CA TYR A 848 8.55 -21.15 14.17
C TYR A 848 7.24 -21.90 14.40
N ARG A 849 6.28 -21.67 13.51
CA ARG A 849 5.04 -22.43 13.37
C ARG A 849 4.95 -22.94 11.94
N GLU A 850 4.63 -24.22 11.78
CA GLU A 850 4.34 -24.78 10.46
C GLU A 850 3.21 -23.98 9.78
N PRO A 851 3.30 -23.70 8.47
CA PRO A 851 2.23 -23.04 7.74
C PRO A 851 0.94 -23.87 7.81
N VAL A 852 -0.18 -23.16 8.02
CA VAL A 852 -1.53 -23.73 8.14
C VAL A 852 -2.17 -23.91 6.77
#